data_AF-A0A934F084-F1
#
_entry.id   AF-A0A934F084-F1
#
_cell.length_a   1.000
_cell.length_b   1.000
_cell.length_c   1.000
_cell.angle_alpha   90.00
_cell.angle_beta   90.00
_cell.angle_gamma   90.00
#
_symmetry.space_group_name_H-M   'P 1'
#
loop_
_entity.id
_entity.type
_entity.pdbx_description
1 polymer ?
#
loop_
_entity_poly.entity_id
_entity_poly.type
_entity_poly.pdbx_seq_one_letter_code
_entity_poly.pdbx_strand_id
1 'polypeptide(L)'
;MTRPLSLLMIEDSESDADLVVRRLQKAGYEVRAERVEDADGMKAALVRQSWDVIICDYSLPQFDAPSALAQLQRAKLDIPFLIVSGAIGEDTAVTMMKAGAHDYLMKSNLARLVPAVEREIREAQVRRERRVAEGVIARLAAIVESSDDAIVGKTLDGIVVNWNSGAEKLYGYIAAEIVGCPISILIPADRPGELPAILEKIKLGDVVSHLETKRRRKDGKIIDVSLTISPIRDAAGLIVGAASIARDITERKRAEHAVLQAKEDWERTFDAVPDLVAILDNEYRIIRANRSMAARLGLPLNKCVGQTCHSAVHGTDDPPEFCPHKQLLADGIEHTAEIHENRLNGDFLETVSPLRDSEGKLIGSVHIARDITERKQREQALRHSVSLMQATLESTADGILVVDLQGRIVDFNERFIRMWRFPKEMIPEWKNRDLMTASRDQQAVQLMLGQLKDPEGFVAKVQKLYAHPEVTGFDVLEFKDGRVFERYSLPQCIEGRPVGRVWSFRDVTGRKLAEEALRTSEERYRLLFNSSYDAVIVSEGPGANGLPGKIIEVNDVACQRLGYSREELTQKNLSDIDAPEFLPLLPEIMEKLKEKKHALWEAVHVAKDGRRIAVEISADLFQLNGKPTILSDCRDISERRQAEEKLRESEERFRQIFEEGPSGMAIVGADFRYIQANTAFCKMLGYTEEELASLTSKDITHPEHLKQDVESVENLLRGDIPVYRTEKRYIRKDGEIVWCSVVATVIRDKQGRAMYYLVMAQDITERKRVEEGLAREQSLLNSLITTIPDNIYFKDLNSRFVRINEAMSRSFGLRNASDVVGKTDSDFFAAEHAREALEDEKRVMGRGESMISKEEKEIWPDGRVTWVSTTKVPLRDKSGKITGLVGVSRDITAHKQTEEEIRASLEEKTVLLKEVHHRVKNNLQIVISLMNLQAVRTKNTAALDTLQETGNRVRSMALLHETLYRSQNLAHVNFANYIENICSHLFRSYGPKAAQIKLRPRLEEVAIDLDRAVSCGLIINELVSNALKHAFPGGQGGHIEVELRTTPQEQIVLRVADDGVGLPSGLDIHQTGTLGHQLVFMLVEKLHGAVEITRDRGVAFHITFQAKQGE
;
A
#
# COMPACT_ATOMS: atom_id res chain seq x y z
N MET A 1 52.63 -36.71 13.15
CA MET A 1 53.95 -36.57 12.49
C MET A 1 54.71 -35.48 13.22
N THR A 2 55.91 -35.77 13.72
CA THR A 2 56.72 -34.81 14.49
C THR A 2 57.41 -33.82 13.56
N ARG A 3 57.23 -32.51 13.81
CA ARG A 3 57.94 -31.43 13.12
C ARG A 3 59.46 -31.56 13.35
N PRO A 4 60.32 -31.34 12.34
CA PRO A 4 61.77 -31.34 12.53
C PRO A 4 62.21 -30.23 13.49
N LEU A 5 63.16 -30.56 14.36
CA LEU A 5 63.73 -29.69 15.39
C LEU A 5 64.62 -28.63 14.75
N SER A 6 64.26 -27.35 14.93
CA SER A 6 64.98 -26.20 14.37
C SER A 6 66.00 -25.70 15.40
N LEU A 7 67.28 -26.00 15.18
CA LEU A 7 68.38 -25.75 16.12
C LEU A 7 69.33 -24.65 15.60
N LEU A 8 69.53 -23.59 16.38
CA LEU A 8 70.60 -22.60 16.13
C LEU A 8 71.83 -22.96 16.97
N MET A 9 72.99 -23.04 16.33
CA MET A 9 74.26 -23.37 16.98
C MET A 9 75.25 -22.22 16.90
N ILE A 10 75.81 -21.82 18.04
CA ILE A 10 76.83 -20.78 18.13
C ILE A 10 78.13 -21.47 18.57
N GLU A 11 78.97 -21.83 17.59
CA GLU A 11 80.06 -22.81 17.75
C GLU A 11 81.09 -22.63 16.61
N ASP A 12 82.35 -22.37 16.94
CA ASP A 12 83.44 -22.17 15.97
C ASP A 12 84.04 -23.49 15.47
N SER A 13 83.89 -24.57 16.24
CA SER A 13 84.31 -25.92 15.88
C SER A 13 83.22 -26.65 15.08
N GLU A 14 83.40 -26.74 13.76
CA GLU A 14 82.50 -27.52 12.88
C GLU A 14 82.36 -28.98 13.37
N SER A 15 83.44 -29.60 13.86
CA SER A 15 83.41 -30.96 14.41
C SER A 15 82.60 -31.10 15.70
N ASP A 16 82.56 -30.08 16.56
CA ASP A 16 81.78 -30.12 17.79
C ASP A 16 80.30 -29.85 17.50
N ALA A 17 80.00 -28.97 16.54
CA ALA A 17 78.64 -28.78 16.03
C ALA A 17 78.08 -30.08 15.44
N ASP A 18 78.86 -30.76 14.60
CA ASP A 18 78.49 -32.05 14.00
C ASP A 18 78.25 -33.13 15.07
N LEU A 19 79.03 -33.12 16.17
CA LEU A 19 78.87 -34.05 17.29
C LEU A 19 77.53 -33.85 18.04
N VAL A 20 77.12 -32.60 18.24
CA VAL A 20 75.82 -32.23 18.83
C VAL A 20 74.66 -32.67 17.93
N VAL A 21 74.73 -32.38 16.63
CA VAL A 21 73.70 -32.76 15.66
C VAL A 21 73.57 -34.28 15.56
N ARG A 22 74.68 -35.02 15.41
CA ARG A 22 74.69 -36.49 15.37
C ARG A 22 74.15 -37.10 16.66
N ARG A 23 74.35 -36.47 17.83
CA ARG A 23 73.80 -36.93 19.11
C ARG A 23 72.28 -36.79 19.18
N LEU A 24 71.73 -35.67 18.73
CA LEU A 24 70.27 -35.45 18.65
C LEU A 24 69.63 -36.40 17.61
N GLN A 25 70.24 -36.55 16.43
CA GLN A 25 69.78 -37.50 15.41
C GLN A 25 69.80 -38.95 15.90
N LYS A 26 70.85 -39.37 16.63
CA LYS A 26 70.92 -40.72 17.23
C LYS A 26 69.85 -40.98 18.29
N ALA A 27 69.24 -39.94 18.86
CA ALA A 27 68.09 -40.05 19.75
C ALA A 27 66.74 -40.02 19.03
N GLY A 28 66.72 -39.94 17.68
CA GLY A 28 65.50 -40.00 16.86
C GLY A 28 64.97 -38.64 16.39
N TYR A 29 65.67 -37.53 16.65
CA TYR A 29 65.26 -36.21 16.15
C TYR A 29 65.63 -36.00 14.68
N GLU A 30 64.67 -35.59 13.86
CA GLU A 30 64.95 -34.95 12.58
C GLU A 30 65.38 -33.52 12.85
N VAL A 31 66.68 -33.21 12.75
CA VAL A 31 67.25 -31.90 13.13
C VAL A 31 67.56 -31.05 11.90
N ARG A 32 67.08 -29.81 11.89
CA ARG A 32 67.49 -28.74 10.98
C ARG A 32 68.35 -27.74 11.76
N ALA A 33 69.67 -27.93 11.68
CA ALA A 33 70.63 -27.09 12.37
C ALA A 33 71.20 -26.00 11.44
N GLU A 34 71.46 -24.81 12.00
CA GLU A 34 72.30 -23.78 11.37
C GLU A 34 73.40 -23.38 12.35
N ARG A 35 74.66 -23.30 11.86
CA ARG A 35 75.84 -22.93 12.65
C ARG A 35 76.23 -21.49 12.34
N VAL A 36 76.52 -20.71 13.37
CA VAL A 36 77.03 -19.34 13.31
C VAL A 36 78.23 -19.20 14.25
N GLU A 37 79.17 -18.33 13.90
CA GLU A 37 80.44 -18.16 14.62
C GLU A 37 80.56 -16.77 15.29
N ASP A 38 79.69 -15.83 14.92
CA ASP A 38 79.73 -14.44 15.37
C ASP A 38 78.32 -13.84 15.63
N ALA A 39 78.31 -12.61 16.16
CA ALA A 39 77.12 -11.87 16.54
C ALA A 39 76.21 -11.50 15.34
N ASP A 40 76.78 -11.22 14.17
CA ASP A 40 76.01 -10.82 12.98
C ASP A 40 75.35 -12.04 12.32
N GLY A 41 76.04 -13.18 12.29
CA GLY A 41 75.48 -14.48 11.93
C GLY A 41 74.29 -14.87 12.81
N MET A 42 74.44 -14.79 14.14
CA MET A 42 73.33 -15.04 15.07
C MET A 42 72.14 -14.12 14.78
N LYS A 43 72.40 -12.83 14.52
CA LYS A 43 71.35 -11.84 14.21
C LYS A 43 70.62 -12.16 12.91
N ALA A 44 71.33 -12.57 11.86
CA ALA A 44 70.74 -12.95 10.58
C ALA A 44 69.90 -14.24 10.69
N ALA A 45 70.39 -15.24 11.44
CA ALA A 45 69.69 -16.50 11.65
C ALA A 45 68.38 -16.32 12.44
N LEU A 46 68.38 -15.51 13.50
CA LEU A 46 67.18 -15.23 14.32
C LEU A 46 66.04 -14.53 13.57
N VAL A 47 66.33 -13.84 12.46
CA VAL A 47 65.32 -13.19 11.61
C VAL A 47 64.79 -14.15 10.55
N ARG A 48 65.60 -15.11 10.09
CA ARG A 48 65.27 -15.98 8.94
C ARG A 48 64.14 -16.96 9.24
N GLN A 49 64.07 -17.50 10.45
CA GLN A 49 63.03 -18.46 10.87
C GLN A 49 62.88 -18.54 12.40
N SER A 50 61.82 -19.20 12.86
CA SER A 50 61.63 -19.55 14.27
C SER A 50 62.53 -20.71 14.68
N TRP A 51 63.33 -20.53 15.72
CA TRP A 51 64.15 -21.58 16.31
C TRP A 51 63.46 -22.20 17.53
N ASP A 52 63.63 -23.51 17.69
CA ASP A 52 63.06 -24.28 18.80
C ASP A 52 64.04 -24.33 20.00
N VAL A 53 65.34 -24.24 19.73
CA VAL A 53 66.43 -24.23 20.73
C VAL A 53 67.70 -23.57 20.18
N ILE A 54 68.48 -22.93 21.05
CA ILE A 54 69.82 -22.42 20.78
C ILE A 54 70.84 -23.16 21.65
N ILE A 55 71.95 -23.60 21.06
CA ILE A 55 73.10 -24.22 21.74
C ILE A 55 74.35 -23.36 21.46
N CYS A 56 75.08 -22.97 22.50
CA CYS A 56 76.23 -22.08 22.42
C CYS A 56 77.46 -22.71 23.10
N ASP A 57 78.64 -22.66 22.48
CA ASP A 57 79.89 -22.85 23.25
C ASP A 57 80.08 -21.64 24.17
N TYR A 58 80.62 -21.87 25.37
CA TYR A 58 81.01 -20.82 26.28
C TYR A 58 82.16 -19.96 25.73
N SER A 59 83.21 -20.60 25.20
CA SER A 59 84.53 -19.96 24.98
C SER A 59 84.85 -19.77 23.50
N LEU A 60 84.20 -18.80 22.87
CA LEU A 60 84.43 -18.46 21.45
C LEU A 60 85.42 -17.29 21.31
N PRO A 61 86.34 -17.29 20.32
CA PRO A 61 87.41 -16.29 20.21
C PRO A 61 86.95 -14.84 20.03
N GLN A 62 85.74 -14.61 19.52
CA GLN A 62 85.21 -13.26 19.22
C GLN A 62 83.80 -12.98 19.78
N PHE A 63 83.08 -13.99 20.28
CA PHE A 63 81.67 -13.84 20.67
C PHE A 63 81.26 -14.83 21.77
N ASP A 64 81.51 -14.47 23.03
CA ASP A 64 81.27 -15.36 24.18
C ASP A 64 79.77 -15.59 24.49
N ALA A 65 79.47 -16.71 25.16
CA ALA A 65 78.11 -17.07 25.53
C ALA A 65 77.31 -16.00 26.33
N PRO A 66 77.91 -15.15 27.21
CA PRO A 66 77.19 -14.04 27.84
C PRO A 66 76.70 -13.02 26.81
N SER A 67 77.51 -12.71 25.79
CA SER A 67 77.17 -11.78 24.72
C SER A 67 76.04 -12.33 23.83
N ALA A 68 76.10 -13.63 23.51
CA ALA A 68 75.03 -14.33 22.78
C ALA A 68 73.70 -14.33 23.54
N LEU A 69 73.73 -14.63 24.84
CA LEU A 69 72.54 -14.60 25.69
C LEU A 69 71.94 -13.19 25.79
N ALA A 70 72.79 -12.16 25.98
CA ALA A 70 72.35 -10.77 25.99
C ALA A 70 71.72 -10.32 24.64
N GLN A 71 72.21 -10.86 23.53
CA GLN A 71 71.64 -10.61 22.20
C GLN A 71 70.25 -11.26 22.02
N LEU A 72 70.05 -12.49 22.50
CA LEU A 72 68.73 -13.13 22.53
C LEU A 72 67.74 -12.33 23.40
N GLN A 73 68.17 -11.88 24.58
CA GLN A 73 67.35 -11.06 25.49
C GLN A 73 66.95 -9.72 24.84
N ARG A 74 67.85 -9.06 24.11
CA ARG A 74 67.55 -7.85 23.33
C ARG A 74 66.51 -8.10 22.23
N ALA A 75 66.51 -9.27 21.61
CA ALA A 75 65.53 -9.66 20.59
C ALA A 75 64.13 -9.96 21.16
N LYS A 76 63.98 -10.09 22.49
CA LYS A 76 62.73 -10.46 23.19
C LYS A 76 62.10 -11.77 22.69
N LEU A 77 62.92 -12.72 22.24
CA LEU A 77 62.50 -14.03 21.77
C LEU A 77 62.54 -15.04 22.92
N ASP A 78 61.42 -15.74 23.16
CA ASP A 78 61.28 -16.80 24.17
C ASP A 78 61.70 -18.13 23.53
N ILE A 79 63.01 -18.37 23.51
CA ILE A 79 63.68 -19.55 22.93
C ILE A 79 64.66 -20.11 23.98
N PRO A 80 64.67 -21.43 24.24
CA PRO A 80 65.69 -22.11 25.04
C PRO A 80 67.12 -21.77 24.62
N PHE A 81 68.00 -21.50 25.61
CA PHE A 81 69.41 -21.20 25.38
C PHE A 81 70.29 -22.05 26.29
N LEU A 82 70.97 -23.05 25.72
CA LEU A 82 71.82 -24.01 26.43
C LEU A 82 73.30 -23.70 26.16
N ILE A 83 74.14 -23.86 27.18
CA ILE A 83 75.58 -23.63 27.09
C ILE A 83 76.33 -24.96 27.17
N VAL A 84 77.31 -25.15 26.30
CA VAL A 84 78.20 -26.32 26.27
C VAL A 84 79.64 -25.85 26.48
N SER A 85 80.45 -26.52 27.31
CA SER A 85 81.85 -26.09 27.53
C SER A 85 82.83 -27.21 27.91
N GLY A 86 84.10 -27.07 27.52
CA GLY A 86 85.14 -28.09 27.72
C GLY A 86 86.07 -27.92 28.93
N ALA A 87 86.17 -26.73 29.54
CA ALA A 87 87.31 -26.41 30.42
C ALA A 87 86.96 -25.63 31.72
N ILE A 88 85.69 -25.61 32.12
CA ILE A 88 85.17 -24.59 33.04
C ILE A 88 84.54 -25.20 34.31
N GLY A 89 84.93 -24.66 35.47
CA GLY A 89 84.44 -25.06 36.80
C GLY A 89 83.04 -24.52 37.14
N GLU A 90 82.41 -25.16 38.13
CA GLU A 90 80.99 -25.01 38.48
C GLU A 90 80.56 -23.56 38.78
N ASP A 91 81.41 -22.73 39.40
CA ASP A 91 81.12 -21.31 39.72
C ASP A 91 80.72 -20.49 38.49
N THR A 92 81.29 -20.83 37.33
CA THR A 92 81.06 -20.13 36.07
C THR A 92 79.73 -20.54 35.45
N ALA A 93 79.37 -21.82 35.57
CA ALA A 93 78.04 -22.31 35.17
C ALA A 93 76.93 -21.66 36.02
N VAL A 94 77.14 -21.54 37.34
CA VAL A 94 76.21 -20.84 38.25
C VAL A 94 76.03 -19.36 37.83
N THR A 95 77.10 -18.70 37.38
CA THR A 95 77.04 -17.31 36.91
C THR A 95 76.19 -17.18 35.63
N MET A 96 76.30 -18.12 34.70
CA MET A 96 75.51 -18.14 33.47
C MET A 96 74.01 -18.41 33.70
N MET A 97 73.68 -19.33 34.60
CA MET A 97 72.29 -19.59 34.97
C MET A 97 71.64 -18.35 35.61
N LYS A 98 72.40 -17.59 36.41
CA LYS A 98 71.95 -16.28 36.94
C LYS A 98 71.77 -15.21 35.87
N ALA A 99 72.49 -15.29 34.75
CA ALA A 99 72.35 -14.38 33.62
C ALA A 99 71.13 -14.68 32.72
N GLY A 100 70.47 -15.84 32.90
CA GLY A 100 69.29 -16.25 32.14
C GLY A 100 69.54 -17.37 31.10
N ALA A 101 70.67 -18.07 31.17
CA ALA A 101 70.85 -19.32 30.44
C ALA A 101 69.90 -20.40 31.02
N HIS A 102 69.46 -21.33 30.16
CA HIS A 102 68.43 -22.31 30.51
C HIS A 102 69.01 -23.64 31.04
N ASP A 103 70.16 -24.09 30.51
CA ASP A 103 70.93 -25.23 31.06
C ASP A 103 72.43 -25.15 30.69
N TYR A 104 73.27 -25.92 31.40
CA TYR A 104 74.72 -26.00 31.19
C TYR A 104 75.22 -27.45 31.11
N LEU A 105 76.09 -27.72 30.13
CA LEU A 105 76.61 -29.05 29.81
C LEU A 105 78.13 -29.03 29.63
N MET A 106 78.83 -30.00 30.21
CA MET A 106 80.27 -30.19 29.92
C MET A 106 80.44 -31.01 28.62
N LYS A 107 81.37 -30.61 27.74
CA LYS A 107 81.73 -31.35 26.49
C LYS A 107 82.16 -32.80 26.80
N SER A 108 82.75 -33.04 27.98
CA SER A 108 83.10 -34.39 28.48
C SER A 108 81.88 -35.28 28.83
N ASN A 109 80.69 -34.71 28.99
CA ASN A 109 79.45 -35.42 29.35
C ASN A 109 78.26 -35.08 28.43
N LEU A 110 78.51 -35.07 27.12
CA LEU A 110 77.48 -34.89 26.07
C LEU A 110 76.37 -35.97 26.07
N ALA A 111 76.43 -36.99 26.93
CA ALA A 111 75.32 -37.90 27.17
C ALA A 111 74.08 -37.20 27.76
N ARG A 112 74.26 -36.07 28.45
CA ARG A 112 73.16 -35.26 29.04
C ARG A 112 72.49 -34.28 28.06
N LEU A 113 73.01 -34.12 26.85
CA LEU A 113 72.52 -33.15 25.87
C LEU A 113 71.05 -33.34 25.49
N VAL A 114 70.66 -34.57 25.15
CA VAL A 114 69.30 -34.87 24.67
C VAL A 114 68.25 -34.61 25.77
N PRO A 115 68.40 -35.11 27.03
CA PRO A 115 67.50 -34.76 28.12
C PRO A 115 67.37 -33.24 28.41
N ALA A 116 68.45 -32.47 28.23
CA ALA A 116 68.42 -31.03 28.46
C ALA A 116 67.59 -30.30 27.39
N VAL A 117 67.83 -30.61 26.11
CA VAL A 117 67.06 -30.03 24.99
C VAL A 117 65.57 -30.40 25.08
N GLU A 118 65.25 -31.66 25.42
CA GLU A 118 63.87 -32.12 25.60
C GLU A 118 63.12 -31.41 26.71
N ARG A 119 63.82 -31.11 27.81
CA ARG A 119 63.25 -30.39 28.95
C ARG A 119 62.93 -28.95 28.59
N GLU A 120 63.90 -28.21 28.07
CA GLU A 120 63.75 -26.77 27.87
C GLU A 120 62.76 -26.42 26.75
N ILE A 121 62.66 -27.23 25.69
CA ILE A 121 61.61 -27.07 24.67
C ILE A 121 60.22 -27.26 25.29
N ARG A 122 60.06 -28.26 26.16
CA ARG A 122 58.80 -28.52 26.86
C ARG A 122 58.43 -27.36 27.79
N GLU A 123 59.39 -26.84 28.56
CA GLU A 123 59.18 -25.67 29.43
C GLU A 123 58.83 -24.40 28.62
N ALA A 124 59.50 -24.15 27.49
CA ALA A 124 59.20 -23.01 26.61
C ALA A 124 57.82 -23.11 25.94
N GLN A 125 57.38 -24.32 25.57
CA GLN A 125 56.06 -24.54 25.01
C GLN A 125 54.95 -24.27 26.04
N VAL A 126 55.10 -24.77 27.28
CA VAL A 126 54.19 -24.47 28.40
C VAL A 126 54.10 -22.96 28.67
N ARG A 127 55.18 -22.19 28.51
CA ARG A 127 55.16 -20.71 28.64
C ARG A 127 54.38 -20.01 27.51
N ARG A 128 54.33 -20.56 26.31
CA ARG A 128 53.53 -20.03 25.19
C ARG A 128 52.06 -20.36 25.37
N GLU A 129 51.74 -21.62 25.70
CA GLU A 129 50.39 -22.11 26.01
C GLU A 129 49.76 -21.38 27.22
N ARG A 130 50.58 -20.93 28.19
CA ARG A 130 50.09 -20.10 29.30
C ARG A 130 49.73 -18.65 28.92
N ARG A 131 50.42 -18.06 27.94
CA ARG A 131 50.21 -16.65 27.54
C ARG A 131 48.99 -16.49 26.64
N VAL A 132 48.79 -17.50 25.80
CA VAL A 132 47.55 -17.74 25.09
C VAL A 132 46.43 -17.92 26.13
N ALA A 133 46.65 -18.72 27.19
CA ALA A 133 45.65 -18.95 28.27
C ALA A 133 45.15 -17.64 28.88
N GLU A 134 46.05 -16.88 29.49
CA GLU A 134 45.79 -15.59 30.11
C GLU A 134 45.09 -14.62 29.15
N GLY A 135 45.47 -14.65 27.87
CA GLY A 135 44.92 -13.84 26.78
C GLY A 135 43.40 -13.86 26.74
N VAL A 136 42.74 -15.01 26.61
CA VAL A 136 41.27 -15.02 26.66
C VAL A 136 40.67 -15.53 27.96
N ILE A 137 41.56 -15.85 28.92
CA ILE A 137 41.22 -15.66 30.34
C ILE A 137 40.86 -14.16 30.59
N ALA A 138 41.22 -13.22 29.71
CA ALA A 138 40.61 -11.89 29.64
C ALA A 138 39.24 -11.83 28.92
N ARG A 139 38.99 -12.43 27.74
CA ARG A 139 37.68 -12.28 27.05
C ARG A 139 36.52 -13.17 27.49
N LEU A 140 36.62 -14.35 28.14
CA LEU A 140 35.36 -15.02 28.58
C LEU A 140 34.73 -14.36 29.77
N ALA A 141 35.53 -13.88 30.71
CA ALA A 141 35.01 -13.01 31.76
C ALA A 141 34.64 -11.64 31.16
N ALA A 142 35.28 -11.14 30.10
CA ALA A 142 34.69 -10.00 29.38
C ALA A 142 33.36 -10.35 28.69
N ILE A 143 33.14 -11.58 28.19
CA ILE A 143 31.89 -12.04 27.58
C ILE A 143 30.82 -12.32 28.64
N VAL A 144 31.20 -12.83 29.81
CA VAL A 144 30.31 -13.00 30.96
C VAL A 144 29.98 -11.64 31.58
N GLU A 145 30.95 -10.73 31.74
CA GLU A 145 30.69 -9.38 32.26
C GLU A 145 30.00 -8.46 31.25
N SER A 146 30.24 -8.60 29.94
CA SER A 146 29.48 -7.91 28.89
C SER A 146 28.21 -8.66 28.48
N SER A 147 27.92 -9.81 29.09
CA SER A 147 26.65 -10.50 28.88
C SER A 147 25.52 -9.63 29.43
N ASP A 148 24.57 -9.28 28.57
CA ASP A 148 23.32 -8.65 29.00
C ASP A 148 22.40 -9.64 29.74
N ASP A 149 22.61 -10.95 29.56
CA ASP A 149 22.03 -11.97 30.45
C ASP A 149 22.72 -11.96 31.82
N ALA A 150 21.94 -12.09 32.88
CA ALA A 150 22.43 -12.19 34.25
C ALA A 150 22.98 -13.59 34.54
N ILE A 151 24.29 -13.68 34.74
CA ILE A 151 25.03 -14.90 35.02
C ILE A 151 25.44 -14.90 36.49
N VAL A 152 24.92 -15.88 37.24
CA VAL A 152 25.06 -16.00 38.69
C VAL A 152 25.61 -17.36 39.05
N GLY A 153 26.74 -17.40 39.74
CA GLY A 153 27.28 -18.61 40.37
C GLY A 153 26.79 -18.72 41.81
N LYS A 154 26.35 -19.91 42.24
CA LYS A 154 25.95 -20.17 43.63
C LYS A 154 26.40 -21.54 44.13
N THR A 155 26.55 -21.70 45.44
CA THR A 155 26.79 -23.00 46.09
C THR A 155 25.55 -23.91 46.02
N LEU A 156 25.71 -25.19 46.38
CA LEU A 156 24.60 -26.14 46.49
C LEU A 156 23.58 -25.82 47.59
N ASP A 157 23.89 -24.86 48.46
CA ASP A 157 22.98 -24.32 49.49
C ASP A 157 22.36 -22.98 49.05
N GLY A 158 22.60 -22.55 47.82
CA GLY A 158 22.02 -21.35 47.22
C GLY A 158 22.71 -20.02 47.61
N ILE A 159 23.91 -20.07 48.18
CA ILE A 159 24.69 -18.87 48.50
C ILE A 159 25.40 -18.36 47.23
N VAL A 160 25.26 -17.08 46.90
CA VAL A 160 25.88 -16.48 45.71
C VAL A 160 27.40 -16.40 45.88
N VAL A 161 28.14 -16.87 44.88
CA VAL A 161 29.62 -16.82 44.82
C VAL A 161 30.15 -16.04 43.62
N ASN A 162 29.35 -15.84 42.57
CA ASN A 162 29.73 -14.99 41.43
C ASN A 162 28.50 -14.25 40.87
N TRP A 163 28.70 -13.05 40.36
CA TRP A 163 27.65 -12.11 39.98
C TRP A 163 28.16 -11.13 38.91
N ASN A 164 27.70 -11.28 37.66
CA ASN A 164 28.17 -10.46 36.54
C ASN A 164 27.44 -9.10 36.43
N SER A 165 27.94 -8.19 35.59
CA SER A 165 27.31 -6.88 35.33
C SER A 165 25.89 -7.01 34.75
N GLY A 166 25.59 -8.07 34.01
CA GLY A 166 24.23 -8.42 33.58
C GLY A 166 23.28 -8.63 34.78
N ALA A 167 23.74 -9.30 35.83
CA ALA A 167 22.99 -9.51 37.07
C ALA A 167 22.87 -8.22 37.90
N GLU A 168 23.89 -7.36 37.91
CA GLU A 168 23.80 -6.02 38.51
C GLU A 168 22.72 -5.16 37.82
N LYS A 169 22.73 -5.09 36.49
CA LYS A 169 21.70 -4.39 35.69
C LYS A 169 20.31 -5.00 35.92
N LEU A 170 20.19 -6.33 35.85
CA LEU A 170 18.90 -7.02 35.90
C LEU A 170 18.24 -6.90 37.27
N TYR A 171 18.98 -7.16 38.35
CA TYR A 171 18.41 -7.25 39.70
C TYR A 171 18.65 -6.01 40.58
N GLY A 172 19.58 -5.13 40.20
CA GLY A 172 19.86 -3.86 40.91
C GLY A 172 20.75 -3.99 42.15
N TYR A 173 21.33 -5.16 42.42
CA TYR A 173 22.32 -5.37 43.47
C TYR A 173 23.72 -5.37 42.86
N ILE A 174 24.68 -4.66 43.47
CA ILE A 174 26.08 -4.78 43.06
C ILE A 174 26.70 -6.06 43.63
N ALA A 175 27.72 -6.61 42.98
CA ALA A 175 28.36 -7.86 43.38
C ALA A 175 28.79 -7.87 44.86
N ALA A 176 29.33 -6.74 45.35
CA ALA A 176 29.77 -6.58 46.74
C ALA A 176 28.64 -6.63 47.80
N GLU A 177 27.38 -6.44 47.42
CA GLU A 177 26.22 -6.54 48.32
C GLU A 177 25.61 -7.94 48.38
N ILE A 178 25.78 -8.72 47.30
CA ILE A 178 25.01 -9.95 47.05
C ILE A 178 25.86 -11.22 47.14
N VAL A 179 27.17 -11.15 46.86
CA VAL A 179 28.09 -12.27 47.06
C VAL A 179 28.16 -12.61 48.56
N GLY A 180 28.01 -13.90 48.89
CA GLY A 180 27.84 -14.38 50.26
C GLY A 180 26.39 -14.39 50.77
N CYS A 181 25.44 -13.77 50.06
CA CYS A 181 24.02 -13.80 50.43
C CYS A 181 23.26 -14.99 49.80
N PRO A 182 22.14 -15.44 50.39
CA PRO A 182 21.26 -16.42 49.77
C PRO A 182 20.51 -15.86 48.55
N ILE A 183 20.50 -16.61 47.43
CA ILE A 183 19.80 -16.23 46.19
C ILE A 183 18.27 -16.08 46.35
N SER A 184 17.70 -16.62 47.44
CA SER A 184 16.27 -16.54 47.77
C SER A 184 15.77 -15.10 47.94
N ILE A 185 16.63 -14.12 48.18
CA ILE A 185 16.26 -12.69 48.22
C ILE A 185 15.58 -12.22 46.91
N LEU A 186 15.94 -12.83 45.77
CA LEU A 186 15.36 -12.54 44.46
C LEU A 186 14.00 -13.22 44.23
N ILE A 187 13.54 -14.09 45.13
CA ILE A 187 12.32 -14.88 44.93
C ILE A 187 11.13 -14.17 45.60
N PRO A 188 10.01 -13.91 44.89
CA PRO A 188 8.82 -13.34 45.49
C PRO A 188 8.20 -14.26 46.56
N ALA A 189 7.55 -13.66 47.56
CA ALA A 189 7.01 -14.38 48.72
C ALA A 189 5.86 -15.35 48.40
N ASP A 190 5.29 -15.30 47.18
CA ASP A 190 4.24 -16.22 46.72
C ASP A 190 4.79 -17.55 46.14
N ARG A 191 6.13 -17.71 46.06
CA ARG A 191 6.80 -18.90 45.48
C ARG A 191 7.94 -19.50 46.35
N PRO A 192 7.76 -19.72 47.67
CA PRO A 192 8.85 -20.16 48.56
C PRO A 192 9.43 -21.55 48.22
N GLY A 193 8.64 -22.46 47.63
CA GLY A 193 9.05 -23.82 47.30
C GLY A 193 9.89 -23.98 46.02
N GLU A 194 10.12 -22.90 45.26
CA GLU A 194 10.75 -22.97 43.94
C GLU A 194 12.26 -23.29 44.03
N LEU A 195 12.98 -22.65 44.96
CA LEU A 195 14.44 -22.82 45.09
C LEU A 195 14.85 -24.22 45.57
N PRO A 196 14.22 -24.84 46.59
CA PRO A 196 14.52 -26.22 46.98
C PRO A 196 14.35 -27.21 45.83
N ALA A 197 13.24 -27.14 45.10
CA ALA A 197 12.94 -28.04 43.98
C ALA A 197 13.94 -27.90 42.81
N ILE A 198 14.47 -26.69 42.58
CA ILE A 198 15.57 -26.46 41.64
C ILE A 198 16.87 -27.09 42.16
N LEU A 199 17.25 -26.82 43.42
CA LEU A 199 18.52 -27.28 43.98
C LEU A 199 18.61 -28.81 44.08
N GLU A 200 17.50 -29.51 44.35
CA GLU A 200 17.48 -30.98 44.33
C GLU A 200 17.82 -31.55 42.95
N LYS A 201 17.25 -30.99 41.87
CA LYS A 201 17.59 -31.38 40.49
C LYS A 201 19.06 -31.15 40.17
N ILE A 202 19.62 -30.00 40.54
CA ILE A 202 21.05 -29.73 40.31
C ILE A 202 21.95 -30.67 41.14
N LYS A 203 21.56 -31.05 42.36
CA LYS A 203 22.28 -32.04 43.18
C LYS A 203 22.31 -33.44 42.55
N LEU A 204 21.28 -33.80 41.78
CA LEU A 204 21.24 -35.03 40.98
C LEU A 204 22.04 -34.94 39.68
N GLY A 205 22.51 -33.74 39.31
CA GLY A 205 23.27 -33.48 38.08
C GLY A 205 22.42 -33.04 36.89
N ASP A 206 21.12 -32.86 37.07
CA ASP A 206 20.21 -32.38 36.03
C ASP A 206 20.47 -30.90 35.68
N VAL A 207 20.06 -30.51 34.48
CA VAL A 207 20.00 -29.11 34.04
C VAL A 207 18.53 -28.68 34.02
N VAL A 208 18.22 -27.53 34.61
CA VAL A 208 16.90 -26.90 34.51
C VAL A 208 16.97 -25.87 33.38
N SER A 209 16.27 -26.09 32.27
CA SER A 209 16.28 -25.21 31.10
C SER A 209 14.97 -24.44 30.95
N HIS A 210 15.03 -23.18 30.51
CA HIS A 210 13.87 -22.36 30.10
C HIS A 210 12.73 -22.23 31.14
N LEU A 211 13.06 -22.20 32.44
CA LEU A 211 12.06 -21.98 33.48
C LEU A 211 11.63 -20.50 33.48
N GLU A 212 10.47 -20.20 32.88
CA GLU A 212 9.82 -18.90 33.02
C GLU A 212 9.26 -18.73 34.45
N THR A 213 9.72 -17.70 35.16
CA THR A 213 9.32 -17.41 36.54
C THR A 213 9.48 -15.92 36.86
N LYS A 214 9.11 -15.52 38.07
CA LYS A 214 9.18 -14.14 38.56
C LYS A 214 10.34 -13.96 39.52
N ARG A 215 11.03 -12.83 39.41
CA ARG A 215 12.08 -12.40 40.35
C ARG A 215 11.85 -10.97 40.83
N ARG A 216 12.32 -10.69 42.04
CA ARG A 216 12.22 -9.41 42.73
C ARG A 216 13.57 -8.71 42.71
N ARG A 217 13.60 -7.49 42.19
CA ARG A 217 14.77 -6.60 42.17
C ARG A 217 14.99 -5.93 43.53
N LYS A 218 16.13 -5.25 43.71
CA LYS A 218 16.45 -4.44 44.90
C LYS A 218 15.44 -3.32 45.19
N ASP A 219 14.87 -2.73 44.14
CA ASP A 219 13.81 -1.70 44.21
C ASP A 219 12.43 -2.25 44.62
N GLY A 220 12.31 -3.57 44.84
CA GLY A 220 11.06 -4.26 45.18
C GLY A 220 10.18 -4.62 43.98
N LYS A 221 10.50 -4.14 42.77
CA LYS A 221 9.77 -4.44 41.54
C LYS A 221 9.92 -5.92 41.17
N ILE A 222 8.83 -6.50 40.67
CA ILE A 222 8.83 -7.85 40.11
C ILE A 222 9.06 -7.77 38.59
N ILE A 223 9.93 -8.64 38.10
CA ILE A 223 10.26 -8.85 36.68
C ILE A 223 9.99 -10.32 36.31
N ASP A 224 9.64 -10.56 35.05
CA ASP A 224 9.50 -11.89 34.48
C ASP A 224 10.84 -12.30 33.86
N VAL A 225 11.36 -13.46 34.23
CA VAL A 225 12.67 -13.97 33.77
C VAL A 225 12.57 -15.41 33.27
N SER A 226 13.36 -15.75 32.25
CA SER A 226 13.61 -17.14 31.86
C SER A 226 14.93 -17.59 32.46
N LEU A 227 14.92 -18.71 33.20
CA LEU A 227 16.08 -19.26 33.89
C LEU A 227 16.58 -20.56 33.26
N THR A 228 17.90 -20.62 33.04
CA THR A 228 18.62 -21.86 32.76
C THR A 228 19.68 -22.07 33.86
N ILE A 229 19.72 -23.26 34.47
CA ILE A 229 20.50 -23.56 35.66
C ILE A 229 21.22 -24.89 35.47
N SER A 230 22.56 -24.89 35.55
CA SER A 230 23.42 -26.04 35.33
C SER A 230 24.33 -26.31 36.55
N PRO A 231 24.74 -27.57 36.81
CA PRO A 231 25.70 -27.91 37.85
C PRO A 231 27.11 -27.40 37.48
N ILE A 232 27.82 -26.83 38.46
CA ILE A 232 29.25 -26.51 38.36
C ILE A 232 30.03 -27.69 38.97
N ARG A 233 31.03 -28.18 38.25
CA ARG A 233 31.91 -29.27 38.69
C ARG A 233 33.31 -28.76 39.01
N ASP A 234 33.99 -29.43 39.94
CA ASP A 234 35.42 -29.24 40.18
C ASP A 234 36.29 -30.08 39.23
N ALA A 235 37.61 -29.98 39.37
CA ALA A 235 38.58 -30.74 38.58
C ALA A 235 38.56 -32.27 38.83
N ALA A 236 37.84 -32.73 39.87
CA ALA A 236 37.58 -34.15 40.12
C ALA A 236 36.20 -34.61 39.57
N GLY A 237 35.45 -33.71 38.93
CA GLY A 237 34.12 -33.95 38.37
C GLY A 237 32.97 -33.89 39.38
N LEU A 238 33.25 -33.58 40.65
CA LEU A 238 32.24 -33.49 41.71
C LEU A 238 31.43 -32.20 41.55
N ILE A 239 30.11 -32.27 41.75
CA ILE A 239 29.25 -31.08 41.70
C ILE A 239 29.48 -30.25 42.97
N VAL A 240 29.99 -29.03 42.81
CA VAL A 240 30.32 -28.10 43.91
C VAL A 240 29.40 -26.88 43.98
N GLY A 241 28.60 -26.65 42.94
CA GLY A 241 27.68 -25.52 42.89
C GLY A 241 26.76 -25.56 41.68
N ALA A 242 26.17 -24.42 41.36
CA ALA A 242 25.25 -24.24 40.25
C ALA A 242 25.46 -22.89 39.56
N ALA A 243 25.62 -22.88 38.25
CA ALA A 243 25.54 -21.67 37.43
C ALA A 243 24.07 -21.38 37.11
N SER A 244 23.72 -20.12 36.92
CA SER A 244 22.38 -19.69 36.52
C SER A 244 22.47 -18.55 35.56
N ILE A 245 21.88 -18.73 34.38
CA ILE A 245 21.69 -17.71 33.37
C ILE A 245 20.23 -17.28 33.48
N ALA A 246 20.00 -15.98 33.66
CA ALA A 246 18.69 -15.38 33.77
C ALA A 246 18.54 -14.27 32.74
N ARG A 247 17.56 -14.42 31.83
CA ARG A 247 17.23 -13.43 30.81
C ARG A 247 15.95 -12.70 31.22
N ASP A 248 15.93 -11.38 31.11
CA ASP A 248 14.69 -10.61 31.24
C ASP A 248 13.75 -10.97 30.08
N ILE A 249 12.56 -11.45 30.40
CA ILE A 249 11.49 -11.69 29.42
C ILE A 249 10.31 -10.76 29.66
N THR A 250 10.44 -9.73 30.51
CA THR A 250 9.39 -8.76 30.81
C THR A 250 8.95 -8.02 29.55
N GLU A 251 9.87 -7.62 28.68
CA GLU A 251 9.52 -7.01 27.38
C GLU A 251 8.87 -8.01 26.43
N ARG A 252 9.37 -9.25 26.37
CA ARG A 252 8.75 -10.34 25.59
C ARG A 252 7.32 -10.61 26.06
N LYS A 253 7.06 -10.74 27.37
CA LYS A 253 5.72 -10.96 27.94
C LYS A 253 4.81 -9.76 27.72
N ARG A 254 5.34 -8.54 27.75
CA ARG A 254 4.61 -7.32 27.38
C ARG A 254 4.27 -7.29 25.89
N ALA A 255 5.19 -7.69 25.01
CA ALA A 255 4.93 -7.82 23.58
C ALA A 255 3.88 -8.89 23.31
N GLU A 256 4.05 -10.12 23.81
CA GLU A 256 3.05 -11.21 23.75
C GLU A 256 1.65 -10.73 24.21
N HIS A 257 1.58 -9.96 25.30
CA HIS A 257 0.31 -9.42 25.80
C HIS A 257 -0.26 -8.28 24.93
N ALA A 258 0.57 -7.33 24.49
CA ALA A 258 0.19 -6.20 23.64
C ALA A 258 -0.29 -6.69 22.26
N VAL A 259 0.31 -7.76 21.75
CA VAL A 259 -0.08 -8.45 20.52
C VAL A 259 -1.46 -9.08 20.64
N LEU A 260 -1.72 -9.82 21.72
CA LEU A 260 -3.04 -10.43 21.90
C LEU A 260 -4.14 -9.36 21.99
N GLN A 261 -3.84 -8.24 22.63
CA GLN A 261 -4.73 -7.09 22.68
C GLN A 261 -4.88 -6.39 21.31
N ALA A 262 -3.79 -6.17 20.56
CA ALA A 262 -3.84 -5.60 19.22
C ALA A 262 -4.63 -6.48 18.22
N LYS A 263 -4.55 -7.81 18.38
CA LYS A 263 -5.33 -8.79 17.64
C LYS A 263 -6.82 -8.70 17.96
N GLU A 264 -7.19 -8.67 19.25
CA GLU A 264 -8.59 -8.49 19.69
C GLU A 264 -9.17 -7.14 19.23
N ASP A 265 -8.38 -6.06 19.27
CA ASP A 265 -8.79 -4.73 18.79
C ASP A 265 -8.93 -4.69 17.26
N TRP A 266 -8.06 -5.41 16.52
CA TRP A 266 -8.18 -5.55 15.07
C TRP A 266 -9.40 -6.39 14.67
N GLU A 267 -9.66 -7.54 15.31
CA GLU A 267 -10.82 -8.39 14.97
C GLU A 267 -12.12 -7.58 15.05
N ARG A 268 -12.24 -6.71 16.06
CA ARG A 268 -13.40 -5.81 16.22
C ARG A 268 -13.42 -4.67 15.22
N THR A 269 -12.26 -4.12 14.85
CA THR A 269 -12.17 -3.06 13.83
C THR A 269 -12.57 -3.61 12.47
N PHE A 270 -12.05 -4.78 12.10
CA PHE A 270 -12.34 -5.51 10.86
C PHE A 270 -13.85 -5.86 10.74
N ASP A 271 -14.47 -6.32 11.84
CA ASP A 271 -15.91 -6.59 11.90
C ASP A 271 -16.81 -5.34 11.95
N ALA A 272 -16.26 -4.16 12.29
CA ALA A 272 -17.01 -2.89 12.32
C ALA A 272 -17.04 -2.18 10.95
N VAL A 273 -16.22 -2.60 9.99
CA VAL A 273 -16.20 -2.05 8.63
C VAL A 273 -17.46 -2.48 7.87
N PRO A 274 -18.26 -1.55 7.32
CA PRO A 274 -19.50 -1.88 6.62
C PRO A 274 -19.28 -2.45 5.21
N ASP A 275 -18.14 -2.18 4.57
CA ASP A 275 -17.78 -2.81 3.29
C ASP A 275 -17.51 -4.31 3.47
N LEU A 276 -17.67 -5.08 2.39
CA LEU A 276 -17.39 -6.50 2.37
C LEU A 276 -15.87 -6.69 2.29
N VAL A 277 -15.24 -7.22 3.34
CA VAL A 277 -13.78 -7.40 3.37
C VAL A 277 -13.42 -8.88 3.45
N ALA A 278 -12.57 -9.33 2.53
CA ALA A 278 -11.97 -10.66 2.52
C ALA A 278 -10.44 -10.57 2.40
N ILE A 279 -9.74 -11.54 2.96
CA ILE A 279 -8.29 -11.71 2.84
C ILE A 279 -8.04 -13.08 2.23
N LEU A 280 -7.22 -13.13 1.19
CA LEU A 280 -7.02 -14.31 0.36
C LEU A 280 -5.54 -14.67 0.26
N ASP A 281 -5.22 -15.96 0.11
CA ASP A 281 -3.88 -16.42 -0.30
C ASP A 281 -3.72 -16.37 -1.83
N ASN A 282 -2.53 -16.74 -2.33
CA ASN A 282 -2.22 -16.76 -3.76
C ASN A 282 -2.96 -17.89 -4.51
N GLU A 283 -3.51 -18.86 -3.78
CA GLU A 283 -4.31 -19.97 -4.25
C GLU A 283 -5.82 -19.65 -4.21
N TYR A 284 -6.18 -18.36 -4.16
CA TYR A 284 -7.54 -17.82 -4.14
C TYR A 284 -8.38 -18.25 -2.92
N ARG A 285 -7.80 -18.80 -1.85
CA ARG A 285 -8.54 -19.28 -0.67
C ARG A 285 -8.77 -18.17 0.33
N ILE A 286 -10.00 -18.03 0.80
CA ILE A 286 -10.38 -17.06 1.83
C ILE A 286 -9.71 -17.45 3.14
N ILE A 287 -8.73 -16.65 3.57
CA ILE A 287 -8.02 -16.80 4.85
C ILE A 287 -8.81 -16.14 5.98
N ARG A 288 -9.44 -14.99 5.72
CA ARG A 288 -10.37 -14.31 6.63
C ARG A 288 -11.46 -13.58 5.83
N ALA A 289 -12.62 -13.39 6.44
CA ALA A 289 -13.71 -12.55 5.93
C ALA A 289 -14.35 -11.81 7.11
N ASN A 290 -14.72 -10.54 6.94
CA ASN A 290 -15.39 -9.79 8.00
C ASN A 290 -16.87 -10.17 8.11
N ARG A 291 -17.52 -9.76 9.21
CA ARG A 291 -18.96 -9.97 9.41
C ARG A 291 -19.83 -9.52 8.25
N SER A 292 -19.52 -8.40 7.62
CA SER A 292 -20.25 -7.86 6.46
C SER A 292 -20.19 -8.81 5.27
N MET A 293 -19.00 -9.31 4.92
CA MET A 293 -18.78 -10.32 3.87
C MET A 293 -19.46 -11.65 4.19
N ALA A 294 -19.31 -12.16 5.41
CA ALA A 294 -19.95 -13.40 5.85
C ALA A 294 -21.49 -13.31 5.78
N ALA A 295 -22.06 -12.17 6.19
CA ALA A 295 -23.49 -11.90 6.10
C ALA A 295 -23.99 -11.83 4.64
N ARG A 296 -23.27 -11.15 3.73
CA ARG A 296 -23.65 -11.08 2.31
C ARG A 296 -23.54 -12.42 1.59
N LEU A 297 -22.57 -13.26 1.97
CA LEU A 297 -22.47 -14.66 1.51
C LEU A 297 -23.53 -15.60 2.10
N GLY A 298 -24.27 -15.18 3.15
CA GLY A 298 -25.21 -16.04 3.87
C GLY A 298 -24.55 -17.19 4.64
N LEU A 299 -23.25 -17.07 4.97
CA LEU A 299 -22.44 -18.13 5.59
C LEU A 299 -21.90 -17.69 6.95
N PRO A 300 -21.78 -18.59 7.95
CA PRO A 300 -21.06 -18.29 9.17
C PRO A 300 -19.55 -18.15 8.88
N LEU A 301 -18.85 -17.25 9.60
CA LEU A 301 -17.42 -16.95 9.35
C LEU A 301 -16.54 -18.21 9.23
N ASN A 302 -16.75 -19.20 10.10
CA ASN A 302 -15.98 -20.44 10.13
C ASN A 302 -16.17 -21.33 8.88
N LYS A 303 -17.21 -21.09 8.07
CA LYS A 303 -17.42 -21.74 6.78
C LYS A 303 -16.95 -20.89 5.60
N CYS A 304 -16.74 -19.59 5.77
CA CYS A 304 -16.18 -18.73 4.73
C CYS A 304 -14.68 -19.06 4.53
N VAL A 305 -13.96 -19.27 5.64
CA VAL A 305 -12.53 -19.60 5.62
C VAL A 305 -12.26 -20.94 4.94
N GLY A 306 -11.29 -20.98 4.04
CA GLY A 306 -10.84 -22.16 3.31
C GLY A 306 -11.54 -22.42 1.97
N GLN A 307 -12.70 -21.78 1.70
CA GLN A 307 -13.31 -21.77 0.36
C GLN A 307 -12.49 -20.88 -0.58
N THR A 308 -12.56 -21.13 -1.89
CA THR A 308 -11.97 -20.22 -2.87
C THR A 308 -12.91 -19.05 -3.17
N CYS A 309 -12.36 -17.86 -3.45
CA CYS A 309 -13.11 -16.64 -3.74
C CYS A 309 -14.12 -16.86 -4.87
N HIS A 310 -13.66 -17.47 -5.96
CA HIS A 310 -14.47 -17.67 -7.15
C HIS A 310 -15.62 -18.67 -6.93
N SER A 311 -15.41 -19.71 -6.11
CA SER A 311 -16.48 -20.64 -5.73
C SER A 311 -17.48 -20.02 -4.75
N ALA A 312 -17.02 -19.17 -3.82
CA ALA A 312 -17.88 -18.51 -2.83
C ALA A 312 -18.67 -17.33 -3.41
N VAL A 313 -18.01 -16.43 -4.14
CA VAL A 313 -18.57 -15.18 -4.70
C VAL A 313 -19.25 -15.45 -6.04
N HIS A 314 -18.50 -15.90 -7.05
CA HIS A 314 -19.01 -16.04 -8.42
C HIS A 314 -19.76 -17.38 -8.67
N GLY A 315 -19.51 -18.40 -7.84
CA GLY A 315 -20.04 -19.75 -8.03
C GLY A 315 -19.36 -20.55 -9.15
N THR A 316 -18.13 -20.19 -9.52
CA THR A 316 -17.36 -20.83 -10.60
C THR A 316 -16.26 -21.75 -10.05
N ASP A 317 -15.92 -22.80 -10.80
CA ASP A 317 -14.82 -23.71 -10.46
C ASP A 317 -13.43 -23.09 -10.71
N ASP A 318 -13.35 -22.10 -11.60
CA ASP A 318 -12.14 -21.33 -11.94
C ASP A 318 -12.36 -19.81 -11.74
N PRO A 319 -11.30 -19.02 -11.51
CA PRO A 319 -11.41 -17.56 -11.38
C PRO A 319 -11.76 -16.87 -12.71
N PRO A 320 -12.76 -15.96 -12.74
CA PRO A 320 -13.21 -15.31 -13.97
C PRO A 320 -12.13 -14.40 -14.60
N GLU A 321 -12.23 -14.16 -15.90
CA GLU A 321 -11.22 -13.36 -16.64
C GLU A 321 -11.12 -11.90 -16.18
N PHE A 322 -12.24 -11.30 -15.74
CA PHE A 322 -12.28 -9.93 -15.23
C PHE A 322 -11.77 -9.78 -13.79
N CYS A 323 -11.40 -10.88 -13.11
CA CYS A 323 -11.05 -10.89 -11.69
C CYS A 323 -9.84 -9.96 -11.39
N PRO A 324 -10.00 -8.90 -10.57
CA PRO A 324 -8.90 -7.97 -10.25
C PRO A 324 -7.77 -8.67 -9.49
N HIS A 325 -8.07 -9.70 -8.69
CA HIS A 325 -7.07 -10.53 -8.03
C HIS A 325 -6.16 -11.26 -9.03
N LYS A 326 -6.71 -11.73 -10.16
CA LYS A 326 -5.92 -12.39 -11.21
C LYS A 326 -4.95 -11.43 -11.89
N GLN A 327 -5.32 -10.15 -11.99
CA GLN A 327 -4.44 -9.08 -12.48
C GLN A 327 -3.36 -8.76 -11.45
N LEU A 328 -3.74 -8.60 -10.18
CA LEU A 328 -2.82 -8.42 -9.06
C LEU A 328 -1.78 -9.54 -8.92
N LEU A 329 -2.17 -10.81 -9.10
CA LEU A 329 -1.22 -11.92 -9.08
C LEU A 329 -0.21 -11.89 -10.25
N ALA A 330 -0.52 -11.16 -11.33
CA ALA A 330 0.34 -11.05 -12.51
C ALA A 330 1.34 -9.88 -12.44
N ASP A 331 0.95 -8.74 -11.84
CA ASP A 331 1.79 -7.53 -11.77
C ASP A 331 2.16 -7.07 -10.35
N GLY A 332 1.48 -7.58 -9.33
CA GLY A 332 1.74 -7.31 -7.92
C GLY A 332 1.28 -5.93 -7.42
N ILE A 333 0.46 -5.19 -8.19
CA ILE A 333 -0.06 -3.88 -7.79
C ILE A 333 -1.54 -3.94 -7.38
N GLU A 334 -2.02 -2.86 -6.74
CA GLU A 334 -3.42 -2.72 -6.39
C GLU A 334 -4.28 -2.48 -7.64
N HIS A 335 -5.41 -3.19 -7.72
CA HIS A 335 -6.40 -3.02 -8.79
C HIS A 335 -7.75 -2.66 -8.18
N THR A 336 -8.46 -1.71 -8.79
CA THR A 336 -9.85 -1.38 -8.42
C THR A 336 -10.74 -1.47 -9.65
N ALA A 337 -11.84 -2.21 -9.54
CA ALA A 337 -12.80 -2.43 -10.62
C ALA A 337 -14.25 -2.28 -10.12
N GLU A 338 -15.13 -1.84 -11.01
CA GLU A 338 -16.58 -1.90 -10.78
C GLU A 338 -17.11 -3.20 -11.38
N ILE A 339 -17.64 -4.08 -10.54
CA ILE A 339 -18.08 -5.43 -10.88
C ILE A 339 -19.56 -5.59 -10.54
N HIS A 340 -20.35 -6.05 -11.50
CA HIS A 340 -21.70 -6.52 -11.25
C HIS A 340 -21.67 -7.99 -10.83
N GLU A 341 -22.13 -8.33 -9.63
CA GLU A 341 -22.13 -9.70 -9.13
C GLU A 341 -23.55 -10.22 -8.92
N ASN A 342 -23.97 -11.11 -9.82
CA ASN A 342 -25.30 -11.72 -9.85
C ASN A 342 -25.63 -12.47 -8.56
N ARG A 343 -24.68 -13.21 -7.99
CA ARG A 343 -24.91 -14.07 -6.81
C ARG A 343 -25.02 -13.28 -5.51
N LEU A 344 -24.30 -12.16 -5.43
CA LEU A 344 -24.41 -11.20 -4.32
C LEU A 344 -25.54 -10.17 -4.56
N ASN A 345 -26.17 -10.19 -5.74
CA ASN A 345 -27.24 -9.31 -6.19
C ASN A 345 -26.93 -7.83 -5.95
N GLY A 346 -25.91 -7.32 -6.65
CA GLY A 346 -25.52 -5.91 -6.57
C GLY A 346 -24.34 -5.53 -7.46
N ASP A 347 -24.13 -4.23 -7.60
CA ASP A 347 -22.91 -3.65 -8.17
C ASP A 347 -21.93 -3.31 -7.05
N PHE A 348 -20.66 -3.69 -7.22
CA PHE A 348 -19.62 -3.47 -6.23
C PHE A 348 -18.44 -2.73 -6.84
N LEU A 349 -17.88 -1.76 -6.11
CA LEU A 349 -16.52 -1.27 -6.34
C LEU A 349 -15.59 -2.18 -5.55
N GLU A 350 -14.93 -3.12 -6.21
CA GLU A 350 -13.94 -4.01 -5.61
C GLU A 350 -12.54 -3.43 -5.76
N THR A 351 -11.90 -3.10 -4.64
CA THR A 351 -10.46 -2.82 -4.55
C THR A 351 -9.74 -4.06 -4.03
N VAL A 352 -8.73 -4.51 -4.76
CA VAL A 352 -7.89 -5.65 -4.41
C VAL A 352 -6.45 -5.16 -4.23
N SER A 353 -5.97 -5.14 -2.99
CA SER A 353 -4.65 -4.62 -2.58
C SER A 353 -3.67 -5.78 -2.30
N PRO A 354 -2.37 -5.65 -2.65
CA PRO A 354 -1.42 -6.75 -2.53
C PRO A 354 -0.97 -6.95 -1.07
N LEU A 355 -1.11 -8.16 -0.54
CA LEU A 355 -0.58 -8.51 0.78
C LEU A 355 0.83 -9.09 0.61
N ARG A 356 1.82 -8.39 1.14
CA ARG A 356 3.23 -8.81 1.07
C ARG A 356 3.74 -9.24 2.45
N ASP A 357 4.65 -10.21 2.47
CA ASP A 357 5.40 -10.58 3.67
C ASP A 357 6.53 -9.56 3.95
N SER A 358 7.29 -9.81 5.02
CA SER A 358 8.44 -9.01 5.42
C SER A 358 9.59 -9.01 4.40
N GLU A 359 9.60 -9.93 3.43
CA GLU A 359 10.58 -9.99 2.35
C GLU A 359 10.07 -9.28 1.08
N GLY A 360 8.88 -8.66 1.14
CA GLY A 360 8.23 -7.98 0.03
C GLY A 360 7.59 -8.94 -0.99
N LYS A 361 7.63 -10.25 -0.75
CA LYS A 361 7.01 -11.26 -1.62
C LYS A 361 5.50 -11.26 -1.41
N LEU A 362 4.77 -11.41 -2.52
CA LEU A 362 3.31 -11.48 -2.50
C LEU A 362 2.86 -12.81 -1.85
N ILE A 363 2.11 -12.72 -0.76
CA ILE A 363 1.58 -13.86 0.01
C ILE A 363 0.05 -13.94 0.00
N GLY A 364 -0.61 -13.03 -0.71
CA GLY A 364 -2.05 -12.95 -0.82
C GLY A 364 -2.54 -11.57 -1.21
N SER A 365 -3.79 -11.27 -0.88
CA SER A 365 -4.39 -9.96 -1.11
C SER A 365 -5.47 -9.62 -0.07
N VAL A 366 -5.80 -8.34 0.01
CA VAL A 366 -6.98 -7.82 0.69
C VAL A 366 -7.99 -7.40 -0.37
N HIS A 367 -9.21 -7.93 -0.30
CA HIS A 367 -10.34 -7.50 -1.11
C HIS A 367 -11.27 -6.64 -0.26
N ILE A 368 -11.61 -5.45 -0.74
CA ILE A 368 -12.64 -4.57 -0.18
C ILE A 368 -13.68 -4.33 -1.28
N ALA A 369 -14.84 -4.96 -1.17
CA ALA A 369 -15.96 -4.76 -2.07
C ALA A 369 -17.01 -3.84 -1.41
N ARG A 370 -17.13 -2.63 -1.96
CA ARG A 370 -18.10 -1.63 -1.55
C ARG A 370 -19.35 -1.72 -2.41
N ASP A 371 -20.51 -1.90 -1.80
CA ASP A 371 -21.79 -1.88 -2.52
C ASP A 371 -22.03 -0.47 -3.10
N ILE A 372 -22.15 -0.39 -4.43
CA ILE A 372 -22.43 0.83 -5.20
C ILE A 372 -23.75 0.72 -5.98
N THR A 373 -24.58 -0.30 -5.71
CA THR A 373 -25.82 -0.60 -6.46
C THR A 373 -26.74 0.61 -6.51
N GLU A 374 -26.97 1.29 -5.37
CA GLU A 374 -27.81 2.48 -5.33
C GLU A 374 -27.19 3.66 -6.10
N ARG A 375 -25.86 3.81 -6.06
CA ARG A 375 -25.13 4.82 -6.86
C ARG A 375 -25.33 4.55 -8.35
N LYS A 376 -25.18 3.30 -8.79
CA LYS A 376 -25.40 2.85 -10.17
C LYS A 376 -26.82 3.08 -10.64
N GLN A 377 -27.83 2.74 -9.83
CA GLN A 377 -29.24 2.97 -10.14
C GLN A 377 -29.57 4.47 -10.26
N ARG A 378 -29.11 5.31 -9.32
CA ARG A 378 -29.28 6.77 -9.36
C ARG A 378 -28.54 7.38 -10.55
N GLU A 379 -27.30 6.96 -10.83
CA GLU A 379 -26.54 7.35 -12.01
C GLU A 379 -27.25 6.95 -13.31
N GLN A 380 -27.83 5.75 -13.39
CA GLN A 380 -28.51 5.27 -14.59
C GLN A 380 -29.84 6.01 -14.82
N ALA A 381 -30.63 6.24 -13.76
CA ALA A 381 -31.84 7.06 -13.84
C ALA A 381 -31.52 8.51 -14.25
N LEU A 382 -30.46 9.11 -13.68
CA LEU A 382 -29.99 10.43 -14.08
C LEU A 382 -29.46 10.42 -15.53
N ARG A 383 -28.66 9.43 -15.93
CA ARG A 383 -28.15 9.29 -17.31
C ARG A 383 -29.30 9.11 -18.30
N HIS A 384 -30.36 8.38 -17.97
CA HIS A 384 -31.55 8.25 -18.83
C HIS A 384 -32.31 9.59 -18.95
N SER A 385 -32.53 10.30 -17.83
CA SER A 385 -33.19 11.61 -17.83
C SER A 385 -32.37 12.70 -18.54
N VAL A 386 -31.06 12.75 -18.29
CA VAL A 386 -30.10 13.63 -18.98
C VAL A 386 -30.02 13.26 -20.46
N SER A 387 -29.86 11.98 -20.82
CA SER A 387 -29.76 11.53 -22.21
C SER A 387 -31.02 11.88 -23.01
N LEU A 388 -32.23 11.67 -22.45
CA LEU A 388 -33.48 12.00 -23.13
C LEU A 388 -33.64 13.52 -23.36
N MET A 389 -33.29 14.34 -22.37
CA MET A 389 -33.36 15.80 -22.49
C MET A 389 -32.25 16.37 -23.38
N GLN A 390 -31.04 15.83 -23.29
CA GLN A 390 -29.90 16.20 -24.12
C GLN A 390 -30.13 15.78 -25.57
N ALA A 391 -30.67 14.59 -25.85
CA ALA A 391 -31.11 14.19 -27.19
C ALA A 391 -32.18 15.15 -27.76
N THR A 392 -33.06 15.68 -26.91
CA THR A 392 -34.09 16.67 -27.31
C THR A 392 -33.49 18.05 -27.60
N LEU A 393 -32.43 18.47 -26.91
CA LEU A 393 -31.73 19.75 -27.13
C LEU A 393 -30.67 19.69 -28.25
N GLU A 394 -30.03 18.54 -28.43
CA GLU A 394 -28.97 18.26 -29.43
C GLU A 394 -29.50 17.85 -30.80
N SER A 395 -30.74 17.38 -30.90
CA SER A 395 -31.40 17.15 -32.19
C SER A 395 -31.79 18.46 -32.91
N THR A 396 -31.56 19.62 -32.29
CA THR A 396 -31.74 20.94 -32.91
C THR A 396 -30.48 21.39 -33.66
N ALA A 397 -30.65 22.13 -34.76
CA ALA A 397 -29.53 22.63 -35.56
C ALA A 397 -28.85 23.90 -34.98
N ASP A 398 -29.42 24.46 -33.91
CA ASP A 398 -29.08 25.78 -33.37
C ASP A 398 -28.43 25.70 -32.00
N GLY A 399 -27.66 26.73 -31.67
CA GLY A 399 -27.03 26.92 -30.39
C GLY A 399 -27.87 27.72 -29.41
N ILE A 400 -28.41 27.07 -28.39
CA ILE A 400 -29.32 27.66 -27.40
C ILE A 400 -28.59 28.05 -26.11
N LEU A 401 -28.87 29.24 -25.57
CA LEU A 401 -28.45 29.77 -24.26
C LEU A 401 -29.69 30.17 -23.43
N VAL A 402 -29.61 30.13 -22.11
CA VAL A 402 -30.65 30.56 -21.17
C VAL A 402 -30.03 31.50 -20.14
N VAL A 403 -30.74 32.58 -19.82
CA VAL A 403 -30.34 33.62 -18.86
C VAL A 403 -31.52 34.04 -17.98
N ASP A 404 -31.30 34.73 -16.86
CA ASP A 404 -32.31 35.19 -15.90
C ASP A 404 -32.70 36.67 -16.11
N LEU A 405 -33.60 37.19 -15.26
CA LEU A 405 -34.04 38.60 -15.29
C LEU A 405 -32.97 39.64 -14.96
N GLN A 406 -31.91 39.28 -14.23
CA GLN A 406 -30.79 40.15 -13.92
C GLN A 406 -29.67 40.09 -14.98
N GLY A 407 -29.86 39.29 -16.04
CA GLY A 407 -28.88 39.06 -17.10
C GLY A 407 -27.92 37.91 -16.81
N ARG A 408 -28.25 37.04 -15.85
CA ARG A 408 -27.38 35.97 -15.35
C ARG A 408 -27.59 34.64 -16.05
N ILE A 409 -26.55 33.85 -16.27
CA ILE A 409 -26.62 32.72 -17.20
C ILE A 409 -27.04 31.42 -16.48
N VAL A 410 -27.98 30.68 -17.09
CA VAL A 410 -28.74 29.58 -16.47
C VAL A 410 -28.45 28.21 -17.09
N ASP A 411 -28.47 28.05 -18.42
CA ASP A 411 -28.28 26.76 -19.13
C ASP A 411 -28.02 26.96 -20.64
N PHE A 412 -27.65 25.92 -21.39
CA PHE A 412 -27.38 25.95 -22.84
C PHE A 412 -27.19 24.54 -23.45
N ASN A 413 -27.32 24.41 -24.77
CA ASN A 413 -27.00 23.17 -25.51
C ASN A 413 -25.56 23.17 -26.08
N GLU A 414 -25.05 22.01 -26.50
CA GLU A 414 -23.65 21.90 -26.96
C GLU A 414 -23.40 22.65 -28.26
N ARG A 415 -24.42 22.74 -29.14
CA ARG A 415 -24.36 23.59 -30.33
C ARG A 415 -23.97 25.02 -29.95
N PHE A 416 -24.58 25.63 -28.93
CA PHE A 416 -24.30 27.02 -28.55
C PHE A 416 -22.84 27.30 -28.30
N ILE A 417 -22.23 26.46 -27.46
CA ILE A 417 -20.86 26.63 -27.03
C ILE A 417 -19.88 26.33 -28.17
N ARG A 418 -20.13 25.25 -28.93
CA ARG A 418 -19.34 24.89 -30.12
C ARG A 418 -19.30 26.05 -31.11
N MET A 419 -20.44 26.69 -31.31
CA MET A 419 -20.61 27.80 -32.25
C MET A 419 -19.87 29.02 -31.71
N TRP A 420 -20.20 29.48 -30.51
CA TRP A 420 -19.64 30.73 -29.96
C TRP A 420 -18.21 30.66 -29.41
N ARG A 421 -17.54 29.49 -29.41
CA ARG A 421 -16.25 29.24 -28.74
C ARG A 421 -16.27 29.68 -27.25
N PHE A 422 -17.38 29.46 -26.53
CA PHE A 422 -17.41 29.66 -25.07
C PHE A 422 -16.56 28.61 -24.34
N PRO A 423 -16.02 28.92 -23.14
CA PRO A 423 -15.16 27.98 -22.40
C PRO A 423 -15.91 26.73 -21.94
N LYS A 424 -15.26 25.56 -22.05
CA LYS A 424 -15.85 24.27 -21.65
C LYS A 424 -15.90 24.05 -20.14
N GLU A 425 -15.35 24.98 -19.34
CA GLU A 425 -15.40 25.00 -17.88
C GLU A 425 -16.49 25.97 -17.37
N MET A 426 -16.73 27.08 -18.10
CA MET A 426 -17.96 27.87 -17.91
C MET A 426 -19.21 27.00 -18.17
N ILE A 427 -19.09 25.93 -18.97
CA ILE A 427 -20.17 24.95 -19.18
C ILE A 427 -20.61 24.28 -17.86
N PRO A 428 -19.78 23.51 -17.12
CA PRO A 428 -20.15 23.00 -15.80
C PRO A 428 -20.52 24.08 -14.79
N GLU A 429 -19.84 25.23 -14.76
CA GLU A 429 -20.14 26.29 -13.79
C GLU A 429 -21.46 27.02 -14.04
N TRP A 430 -21.96 27.04 -15.28
CA TRP A 430 -23.32 27.47 -15.62
C TRP A 430 -24.34 26.33 -15.46
N LYS A 431 -23.95 25.07 -15.73
CA LYS A 431 -24.79 23.88 -15.51
C LYS A 431 -24.89 23.47 -14.03
N ASN A 432 -24.09 24.06 -13.15
CA ASN A 432 -24.12 23.86 -11.71
C ASN A 432 -24.82 25.06 -11.05
N ARG A 433 -25.99 24.80 -10.45
CA ARG A 433 -26.99 25.83 -10.14
C ARG A 433 -26.75 26.63 -8.86
N ASP A 434 -25.87 26.16 -7.97
CA ASP A 434 -25.77 26.68 -6.60
C ASP A 434 -25.02 28.02 -6.45
N LEU A 435 -24.56 28.63 -7.55
CA LEU A 435 -23.66 29.81 -7.53
C LEU A 435 -24.13 31.00 -8.40
N MET A 436 -25.44 31.29 -8.41
CA MET A 436 -26.04 32.51 -9.01
C MET A 436 -25.64 33.82 -8.29
N THR A 437 -24.38 34.24 -8.43
CA THR A 437 -23.88 35.55 -7.97
C THR A 437 -23.49 36.45 -9.15
N ALA A 438 -24.11 37.65 -9.19
CA ALA A 438 -24.18 38.53 -10.36
C ALA A 438 -22.85 39.04 -10.96
N SER A 439 -21.72 38.75 -10.32
CA SER A 439 -20.38 39.05 -10.83
C SER A 439 -19.99 38.17 -12.03
N ARG A 440 -20.50 36.94 -12.11
CA ARG A 440 -20.10 35.93 -13.11
C ARG A 440 -20.64 36.24 -14.51
N ASP A 441 -21.80 36.87 -14.55
CA ASP A 441 -22.57 37.03 -15.78
C ASP A 441 -22.22 38.32 -16.50
N GLN A 442 -21.89 39.36 -15.73
CA GLN A 442 -21.17 40.50 -16.26
C GLN A 442 -19.88 40.06 -16.94
N GLN A 443 -19.14 39.09 -16.38
CA GLN A 443 -17.96 38.51 -17.05
C GLN A 443 -18.32 37.73 -18.32
N ALA A 444 -19.32 36.83 -18.27
CA ALA A 444 -19.77 36.08 -19.44
C ALA A 444 -20.20 37.00 -20.61
N VAL A 445 -20.98 38.04 -20.30
CA VAL A 445 -21.45 39.03 -21.27
C VAL A 445 -20.28 39.87 -21.79
N GLN A 446 -19.35 40.31 -20.94
CA GLN A 446 -18.11 40.98 -21.37
C GLN A 446 -17.25 40.10 -22.29
N LEU A 447 -17.25 38.77 -22.12
CA LEU A 447 -16.55 37.83 -22.99
C LEU A 447 -17.25 37.63 -24.35
N MET A 448 -18.58 37.61 -24.40
CA MET A 448 -19.33 37.66 -25.67
C MET A 448 -19.00 38.93 -26.44
N LEU A 449 -19.13 40.08 -25.75
CA LEU A 449 -18.84 41.41 -26.26
C LEU A 449 -17.41 41.52 -26.77
N GLY A 450 -16.44 41.06 -25.98
CA GLY A 450 -15.02 41.11 -26.29
C GLY A 450 -14.66 40.39 -27.59
N GLN A 451 -15.37 39.34 -27.97
CA GLN A 451 -15.13 38.61 -29.21
C GLN A 451 -15.75 39.27 -30.45
N LEU A 452 -16.79 40.10 -30.29
CA LEU A 452 -17.50 40.74 -31.39
C LEU A 452 -16.76 41.97 -31.94
N LYS A 453 -16.93 42.25 -33.23
CA LYS A 453 -16.37 43.46 -33.87
C LYS A 453 -17.06 44.76 -33.45
N ASP A 454 -18.36 44.71 -33.17
CA ASP A 454 -19.15 45.80 -32.59
C ASP A 454 -19.74 45.37 -31.23
N PRO A 455 -19.01 45.59 -30.12
CA PRO A 455 -19.49 45.27 -28.78
C PRO A 455 -20.56 46.25 -28.32
N GLU A 456 -20.36 47.56 -28.52
CA GLU A 456 -21.23 48.60 -27.96
C GLU A 456 -22.65 48.54 -28.52
N GLY A 457 -22.80 48.30 -29.83
CA GLY A 457 -24.08 48.06 -30.48
C GLY A 457 -24.79 46.78 -29.99
N PHE A 458 -24.04 45.76 -29.56
CA PHE A 458 -24.61 44.55 -28.95
C PHE A 458 -25.16 44.84 -27.54
N VAL A 459 -24.42 45.58 -26.69
CA VAL A 459 -24.90 45.96 -25.33
C VAL A 459 -26.21 46.75 -25.41
N ALA A 460 -26.26 47.79 -26.23
CA ALA A 460 -27.38 48.73 -26.25
C ALA A 460 -28.72 48.07 -26.65
N LYS A 461 -28.68 47.03 -27.50
CA LYS A 461 -29.85 46.22 -27.85
C LYS A 461 -30.25 45.26 -26.74
N VAL A 462 -29.27 44.60 -26.12
CA VAL A 462 -29.49 43.71 -24.97
C VAL A 462 -30.16 44.48 -23.82
N GLN A 463 -29.70 45.69 -23.48
CA GLN A 463 -30.30 46.52 -22.43
C GLN A 463 -31.78 46.87 -22.67
N LYS A 464 -32.19 47.14 -23.92
CA LYS A 464 -33.62 47.39 -24.24
C LYS A 464 -34.52 46.18 -23.95
N LEU A 465 -34.01 44.96 -24.11
CA LEU A 465 -34.76 43.72 -23.83
C LEU A 465 -34.90 43.42 -22.33
N TYR A 466 -34.03 43.99 -21.49
CA TYR A 466 -34.18 43.93 -20.03
C TYR A 466 -35.10 45.02 -19.48
N ALA A 467 -35.24 46.15 -20.19
CA ALA A 467 -36.16 47.22 -19.80
C ALA A 467 -37.65 46.84 -19.95
N HIS A 468 -37.98 45.93 -20.88
CA HIS A 468 -39.35 45.43 -21.13
C HIS A 468 -39.33 43.89 -21.22
N PRO A 469 -39.31 43.16 -20.08
CA PRO A 469 -39.01 41.72 -20.03
C PRO A 469 -39.94 40.83 -20.87
N GLU A 470 -41.20 41.21 -21.01
CA GLU A 470 -42.25 40.54 -21.79
C GLU A 470 -42.05 40.57 -23.33
N VAL A 471 -41.11 41.37 -23.86
CA VAL A 471 -40.92 41.57 -25.31
C VAL A 471 -39.86 40.60 -25.89
N THR A 472 -39.96 40.22 -27.17
CA THR A 472 -39.04 39.31 -27.90
C THR A 472 -38.00 40.05 -28.77
N GLY A 473 -36.93 39.40 -29.25
CA GLY A 473 -35.85 40.07 -30.02
C GLY A 473 -34.98 39.18 -30.94
N PHE A 474 -34.17 39.80 -31.83
CA PHE A 474 -33.36 39.16 -32.88
C PHE A 474 -32.11 40.00 -33.30
N ASP A 475 -30.98 39.37 -33.68
CA ASP A 475 -29.68 40.00 -34.01
C ASP A 475 -28.74 39.16 -34.93
N VAL A 476 -27.67 39.76 -35.48
CA VAL A 476 -26.59 39.12 -36.27
C VAL A 476 -25.21 39.63 -35.80
N LEU A 477 -24.20 38.76 -35.72
CA LEU A 477 -23.05 38.90 -34.81
C LEU A 477 -21.73 38.42 -35.46
N GLU A 478 -20.80 39.36 -35.74
CA GLU A 478 -19.47 39.09 -36.34
C GLU A 478 -18.33 39.16 -35.32
N PHE A 479 -17.35 38.25 -35.43
CA PHE A 479 -16.27 38.08 -34.45
C PHE A 479 -14.91 38.50 -35.02
N LYS A 480 -14.03 38.93 -34.13
CA LYS A 480 -12.68 39.43 -34.42
C LYS A 480 -11.78 38.36 -35.06
N ASP A 481 -12.00 37.09 -34.74
CA ASP A 481 -11.35 35.90 -35.33
C ASP A 481 -12.11 35.36 -36.57
N GLY A 482 -12.86 36.23 -37.25
CA GLY A 482 -13.37 36.00 -38.60
C GLY A 482 -14.75 35.34 -38.69
N ARG A 483 -15.06 34.37 -37.81
CA ARG A 483 -16.25 34.45 -36.94
C ARG A 483 -17.57 35.08 -37.43
N VAL A 484 -18.67 34.37 -37.74
CA VAL A 484 -19.99 35.02 -37.97
C VAL A 484 -21.19 34.13 -37.58
N PHE A 485 -22.17 34.65 -36.83
CA PHE A 485 -23.40 33.96 -36.35
C PHE A 485 -24.69 34.84 -36.39
N GLU A 486 -25.88 34.24 -36.28
CA GLU A 486 -27.21 34.89 -36.05
C GLU A 486 -27.74 34.62 -34.62
N ARG A 487 -28.73 35.39 -34.10
CA ARG A 487 -29.33 35.24 -32.75
C ARG A 487 -30.84 35.60 -32.64
N TYR A 488 -31.62 34.83 -31.87
CA TYR A 488 -33.00 35.12 -31.40
C TYR A 488 -33.08 35.18 -29.86
N SER A 489 -34.11 35.83 -29.27
CA SER A 489 -34.34 35.93 -27.80
C SER A 489 -35.82 35.97 -27.39
N LEU A 490 -36.22 35.15 -26.42
CA LEU A 490 -37.58 34.98 -25.89
C LEU A 490 -37.59 34.96 -24.34
N PRO A 491 -38.65 35.41 -23.63
CA PRO A 491 -38.74 35.27 -22.17
C PRO A 491 -39.04 33.83 -21.68
N GLN A 492 -38.59 33.52 -20.47
CA GLN A 492 -38.87 32.31 -19.69
C GLN A 492 -39.69 32.70 -18.46
N CYS A 493 -40.80 32.01 -18.20
CA CYS A 493 -41.73 32.33 -17.11
C CYS A 493 -41.97 31.11 -16.21
N ILE A 494 -42.16 31.34 -14.92
CA ILE A 494 -42.63 30.35 -13.92
C ILE A 494 -43.87 30.94 -13.24
N GLU A 495 -44.94 30.16 -13.14
CA GLU A 495 -46.25 30.58 -12.59
C GLU A 495 -46.78 31.93 -13.10
N GLY A 496 -46.58 32.20 -14.39
CA GLY A 496 -47.06 33.44 -15.05
C GLY A 496 -46.24 34.69 -14.75
N ARG A 497 -45.12 34.58 -14.03
CA ARG A 497 -44.13 35.66 -13.84
C ARG A 497 -42.89 35.37 -14.67
N PRO A 498 -42.29 36.36 -15.36
CA PRO A 498 -41.01 36.15 -16.03
C PRO A 498 -39.93 35.91 -14.98
N VAL A 499 -39.01 34.98 -15.26
CA VAL A 499 -37.85 34.62 -14.43
C VAL A 499 -36.54 34.68 -15.20
N GLY A 500 -36.61 34.64 -16.54
CA GLY A 500 -35.45 34.67 -17.41
C GLY A 500 -35.78 34.88 -18.88
N ARG A 501 -34.83 34.53 -19.76
CA ARG A 501 -34.92 34.57 -21.22
C ARG A 501 -34.08 33.46 -21.84
N VAL A 502 -34.57 32.85 -22.92
CA VAL A 502 -33.84 31.89 -23.76
C VAL A 502 -33.37 32.60 -25.03
N TRP A 503 -32.11 32.45 -25.38
CA TRP A 503 -31.49 32.94 -26.62
C TRP A 503 -31.15 31.73 -27.52
N SER A 504 -31.22 31.88 -28.84
CA SER A 504 -30.83 30.82 -29.80
C SER A 504 -29.96 31.42 -30.89
N PHE A 505 -28.97 30.68 -31.39
CA PHE A 505 -27.88 31.19 -32.23
C PHE A 505 -27.53 30.24 -33.37
N ARG A 506 -27.31 30.76 -34.58
CA ARG A 506 -27.00 29.95 -35.77
C ARG A 506 -25.63 30.31 -36.35
N ASP A 507 -24.84 29.30 -36.74
CA ASP A 507 -23.42 29.47 -37.03
C ASP A 507 -23.11 29.38 -38.53
N VAL A 508 -22.38 30.38 -39.04
CA VAL A 508 -21.92 30.45 -40.43
C VAL A 508 -20.38 30.58 -40.51
N THR A 509 -19.63 29.76 -39.76
CA THR A 509 -18.17 29.94 -39.48
C THR A 509 -17.18 28.93 -40.04
N GLY A 510 -17.53 27.74 -40.53
CA GLY A 510 -16.55 26.82 -41.16
C GLY A 510 -15.69 27.45 -42.28
N ARG A 511 -16.17 28.58 -42.83
CA ARG A 511 -15.40 29.65 -43.50
C ARG A 511 -14.09 30.12 -42.83
N LYS A 512 -13.79 29.81 -41.54
CA LYS A 512 -12.80 30.51 -40.67
C LYS A 512 -12.18 29.63 -39.55
N LEU A 513 -11.12 28.91 -39.92
CA LEU A 513 -9.76 28.87 -39.30
C LEU A 513 -9.53 28.67 -37.77
N ALA A 514 -8.51 27.84 -37.43
CA ALA A 514 -7.53 27.94 -36.32
C ALA A 514 -6.73 26.60 -36.23
N GLU A 515 -5.40 26.43 -36.37
CA GLU A 515 -4.19 27.28 -36.47
C GLU A 515 -3.27 27.43 -35.22
N GLU A 516 -3.54 26.85 -34.04
CA GLU A 516 -2.87 27.35 -32.78
C GLU A 516 -2.37 26.34 -31.69
N ALA A 517 -2.41 25.02 -31.90
CA ALA A 517 -2.27 24.02 -30.81
C ALA A 517 -0.83 23.64 -30.36
N LEU A 518 0.02 24.60 -29.97
CA LEU A 518 1.46 24.37 -29.67
C LEU A 518 1.81 24.16 -28.17
N ARG A 519 0.90 24.47 -27.23
CA ARG A 519 1.25 24.88 -25.84
C ARG A 519 1.35 23.79 -24.75
N THR A 520 1.00 22.53 -25.01
CA THR A 520 0.71 21.53 -23.94
C THR A 520 1.84 20.52 -23.65
N SER A 521 2.99 20.61 -24.33
CA SER A 521 4.06 19.61 -24.21
C SER A 521 4.88 19.69 -22.90
N GLU A 522 4.77 20.78 -22.13
CA GLU A 522 5.74 21.11 -21.06
C GLU A 522 5.45 20.47 -19.69
N GLU A 523 4.19 20.30 -19.30
CA GLU A 523 3.84 19.92 -17.92
C GLU A 523 4.15 18.44 -17.59
N ARG A 524 4.07 17.55 -18.58
CA ARG A 524 4.30 16.11 -18.42
C ARG A 524 5.76 15.75 -18.03
N TYR A 525 6.71 16.63 -18.31
CA TYR A 525 8.14 16.41 -18.06
C TYR A 525 8.51 16.46 -16.56
N ARG A 526 7.87 17.35 -15.78
CA ARG A 526 8.31 17.65 -14.39
C ARG A 526 8.05 16.54 -13.35
N LEU A 527 7.05 15.69 -13.56
CA LEU A 527 6.62 14.71 -12.56
C LEU A 527 7.51 13.46 -12.49
N LEU A 528 8.12 13.04 -13.61
CA LEU A 528 8.96 11.84 -13.67
C LEU A 528 10.38 12.03 -13.11
N PHE A 529 10.80 13.29 -12.89
CA PHE A 529 12.18 13.62 -12.57
C PHE A 529 12.49 13.63 -11.06
N ASN A 530 11.50 13.89 -10.21
CA ASN A 530 11.72 14.13 -8.77
C ASN A 530 11.61 12.87 -7.89
N SER A 531 11.39 11.67 -8.44
CA SER A 531 11.06 10.45 -7.67
C SER A 531 12.24 9.48 -7.39
N SER A 532 13.48 9.82 -7.77
CA SER A 532 14.66 8.97 -7.49
C SER A 532 15.18 9.12 -6.06
N TYR A 533 15.69 8.03 -5.48
CA TYR A 533 16.22 7.94 -4.11
C TYR A 533 17.68 8.38 -3.97
N ASP A 534 18.46 8.33 -5.05
CA ASP A 534 19.81 8.89 -5.07
C ASP A 534 19.80 10.35 -5.56
N ALA A 535 20.92 11.04 -5.39
CA ALA A 535 21.04 12.45 -5.75
C ALA A 535 21.18 12.57 -7.28
N VAL A 536 20.07 12.90 -7.97
CA VAL A 536 20.01 12.97 -9.43
C VAL A 536 20.17 14.41 -9.91
N ILE A 537 21.16 14.62 -10.78
CA ILE A 537 21.59 15.93 -11.27
C ILE A 537 21.70 15.89 -12.79
N VAL A 538 21.03 16.82 -13.48
CA VAL A 538 21.17 17.04 -14.93
C VAL A 538 22.06 18.25 -15.15
N SER A 539 23.07 18.12 -16.00
CA SER A 539 24.02 19.20 -16.33
C SER A 539 24.35 19.28 -17.82
N GLU A 540 24.88 20.41 -18.27
CA GLU A 540 25.38 20.55 -19.64
C GLU A 540 26.61 19.64 -19.88
N GLY A 541 26.65 19.02 -21.05
CA GLY A 541 27.76 18.14 -21.46
C GLY A 541 29.09 18.89 -21.66
N PRO A 542 30.21 18.16 -21.83
CA PRO A 542 31.52 18.74 -21.54
C PRO A 542 32.00 19.69 -22.64
N GLY A 543 32.31 20.92 -22.25
CA GLY A 543 32.65 22.04 -23.14
C GLY A 543 34.00 21.90 -23.88
N ALA A 544 34.40 22.95 -24.59
CA ALA A 544 35.69 23.01 -25.31
C ALA A 544 36.92 22.95 -24.38
N ASN A 545 36.70 23.21 -23.09
CA ASN A 545 37.65 23.09 -21.97
C ASN A 545 37.61 21.71 -21.28
N GLY A 546 36.83 20.74 -21.78
CA GLY A 546 36.85 19.34 -21.34
C GLY A 546 36.12 19.02 -20.03
N LEU A 547 35.66 20.03 -19.29
CA LEU A 547 34.97 19.87 -18.00
C LEU A 547 33.43 19.87 -18.14
N PRO A 548 32.70 19.23 -17.19
CA PRO A 548 31.24 19.25 -17.18
C PRO A 548 30.71 20.67 -16.96
N GLY A 549 29.56 20.97 -17.56
CA GLY A 549 29.02 22.32 -17.59
C GLY A 549 28.15 22.68 -16.39
N LYS A 550 27.28 23.68 -16.62
CA LYS A 550 26.34 24.18 -15.63
C LYS A 550 25.26 23.14 -15.29
N ILE A 551 24.85 23.08 -14.02
CA ILE A 551 23.71 22.28 -13.59
C ILE A 551 22.42 22.88 -14.16
N ILE A 552 21.64 22.07 -14.89
CA ILE A 552 20.41 22.46 -15.58
C ILE A 552 19.19 22.25 -14.68
N GLU A 553 19.09 21.08 -14.04
CA GLU A 553 17.93 20.67 -13.21
C GLU A 553 18.42 19.61 -12.19
N VAL A 554 17.86 19.60 -10.97
CA VAL A 554 18.24 18.64 -9.90
C VAL A 554 17.02 18.10 -9.18
N ASN A 555 17.06 16.83 -8.76
CA ASN A 555 16.00 16.27 -7.92
C ASN A 555 16.11 16.79 -6.47
N ASP A 556 15.06 16.55 -5.69
CA ASP A 556 14.96 17.10 -4.34
C ASP A 556 15.91 16.41 -3.34
N VAL A 557 16.33 15.17 -3.62
CA VAL A 557 17.35 14.43 -2.84
C VAL A 557 18.73 15.10 -2.95
N ALA A 558 19.13 15.53 -4.15
CA ALA A 558 20.40 16.24 -4.36
C ALA A 558 20.44 17.56 -3.56
N CYS A 559 19.32 18.29 -3.53
CA CYS A 559 19.16 19.51 -2.72
C CYS A 559 19.34 19.23 -1.22
N GLN A 560 18.66 18.21 -0.69
CA GLN A 560 18.74 17.85 0.73
C GLN A 560 20.13 17.36 1.15
N ARG A 561 20.77 16.49 0.36
CA ARG A 561 22.05 15.86 0.71
C ARG A 561 23.21 16.87 0.74
N LEU A 562 23.22 17.80 -0.21
CA LEU A 562 24.27 18.83 -0.33
C LEU A 562 23.94 20.10 0.49
N GLY A 563 22.69 20.24 0.97
CA GLY A 563 22.24 21.35 1.83
C GLY A 563 22.01 22.67 1.08
N TYR A 564 21.75 22.62 -0.23
CA TYR A 564 21.50 23.79 -1.09
C TYR A 564 20.07 23.76 -1.65
N SER A 565 19.51 24.93 -2.00
CA SER A 565 18.23 24.99 -2.75
C SER A 565 18.40 24.67 -4.24
N ARG A 566 17.29 24.38 -4.94
CA ARG A 566 17.28 24.11 -6.39
C ARG A 566 17.79 25.31 -7.18
N GLU A 567 17.40 26.53 -6.81
CA GLU A 567 17.90 27.77 -7.44
C GLU A 567 19.39 27.99 -7.15
N GLU A 568 19.91 27.59 -5.98
CA GLU A 568 21.34 27.68 -5.68
C GLU A 568 22.17 26.64 -6.45
N LEU A 569 21.67 25.41 -6.61
CA LEU A 569 22.37 24.35 -7.35
C LEU A 569 22.36 24.60 -8.86
N THR A 570 21.23 25.03 -9.43
CA THR A 570 21.12 25.37 -10.87
C THR A 570 21.89 26.63 -11.28
N GLN A 571 22.55 27.34 -10.34
CA GLN A 571 23.49 28.42 -10.65
C GLN A 571 24.97 28.01 -10.51
N LYS A 572 25.26 26.76 -10.14
CA LYS A 572 26.60 26.18 -10.02
C LYS A 572 26.96 25.32 -11.23
N ASN A 573 28.26 25.10 -11.43
CA ASN A 573 28.77 24.02 -12.29
C ASN A 573 28.83 22.71 -11.49
N LEU A 574 28.79 21.58 -12.19
CA LEU A 574 28.84 20.27 -11.51
C LEU A 574 30.12 20.08 -10.70
N SER A 575 31.25 20.62 -11.15
CA SER A 575 32.53 20.62 -10.42
C SER A 575 32.55 21.45 -9.14
N ASP A 576 31.59 22.35 -8.92
CA ASP A 576 31.60 23.28 -7.76
C ASP A 576 31.15 22.61 -6.44
N ILE A 577 30.75 21.33 -6.51
CA ILE A 577 30.39 20.49 -5.35
C ILE A 577 31.41 19.38 -5.09
N ASP A 578 32.41 19.20 -5.95
CA ASP A 578 33.51 18.24 -5.79
C ASP A 578 34.62 18.77 -4.87
N ALA A 579 35.30 17.87 -4.16
CA ALA A 579 36.47 18.21 -3.35
C ALA A 579 37.64 18.67 -4.25
N PRO A 580 38.40 19.72 -3.85
CA PRO A 580 39.44 20.31 -4.70
C PRO A 580 40.53 19.34 -5.18
N GLU A 581 40.83 18.30 -4.40
CA GLU A 581 41.81 17.26 -4.74
C GLU A 581 41.32 16.26 -5.80
N PHE A 582 40.02 16.22 -6.10
CA PHE A 582 39.44 15.33 -7.12
C PHE A 582 39.34 16.00 -8.52
N LEU A 583 39.20 17.32 -8.57
CA LEU A 583 39.06 18.11 -9.80
C LEU A 583 40.07 17.80 -10.93
N PRO A 584 41.36 17.49 -10.67
CA PRO A 584 42.33 17.16 -11.74
C PRO A 584 42.00 15.90 -12.53
N LEU A 585 41.16 15.00 -12.00
CA LEU A 585 40.83 13.70 -12.60
C LEU A 585 39.59 13.75 -13.52
N LEU A 586 38.78 14.83 -13.42
CA LEU A 586 37.55 14.99 -14.19
C LEU A 586 37.72 14.94 -15.73
N PRO A 587 38.75 15.53 -16.36
CA PRO A 587 38.87 15.53 -17.82
C PRO A 587 38.97 14.13 -18.44
N GLU A 588 39.71 13.21 -17.80
CA GLU A 588 39.87 11.82 -18.27
C GLU A 588 38.55 11.03 -18.14
N ILE A 589 37.77 11.31 -17.09
CA ILE A 589 36.44 10.75 -16.86
C ILE A 589 35.46 11.26 -17.92
N MET A 590 35.51 12.56 -18.25
CA MET A 590 34.66 13.17 -19.28
C MET A 590 34.98 12.67 -20.70
N GLU A 591 36.23 12.34 -20.99
CA GLU A 591 36.62 11.71 -22.26
C GLU A 591 36.08 10.28 -22.37
N LYS A 592 36.22 9.47 -21.31
CA LYS A 592 35.61 8.12 -21.24
C LYS A 592 34.08 8.16 -21.35
N LEU A 593 33.44 9.16 -20.72
CA LEU A 593 31.99 9.38 -20.82
C LEU A 593 31.57 9.80 -22.25
N LYS A 594 32.39 10.59 -22.97
CA LYS A 594 32.15 10.92 -24.39
C LYS A 594 32.24 9.70 -25.31
N GLU A 595 33.22 8.82 -25.11
CA GLU A 595 33.37 7.60 -25.92
C GLU A 595 32.26 6.57 -25.66
N LYS A 596 31.97 6.29 -24.38
CA LYS A 596 31.13 5.15 -23.97
C LYS A 596 29.69 5.53 -23.61
N LYS A 597 29.39 6.83 -23.52
CA LYS A 597 28.11 7.42 -23.09
C LYS A 597 27.65 7.10 -21.66
N HIS A 598 28.41 6.31 -20.90
CA HIS A 598 28.18 6.02 -19.49
C HIS A 598 29.52 5.89 -18.73
N ALA A 599 29.58 6.30 -17.46
CA ALA A 599 30.77 6.16 -16.58
C ALA A 599 30.41 6.14 -15.07
N LEU A 600 31.26 5.48 -14.26
CA LEU A 600 31.14 5.35 -12.79
C LEU A 600 32.50 5.62 -12.11
N TRP A 601 32.54 6.34 -10.98
CA TRP A 601 33.77 6.62 -10.21
C TRP A 601 33.51 6.99 -8.74
N GLU A 602 34.54 6.90 -7.89
CA GLU A 602 34.53 7.44 -6.51
C GLU A 602 35.13 8.85 -6.46
N ALA A 603 34.52 9.74 -5.68
CA ALA A 603 34.91 11.13 -5.45
C ALA A 603 34.64 11.53 -3.98
N VAL A 604 34.73 12.82 -3.66
CA VAL A 604 34.27 13.36 -2.37
C VAL A 604 33.49 14.64 -2.64
N HIS A 605 32.19 14.65 -2.36
CA HIS A 605 31.38 15.87 -2.43
C HIS A 605 31.58 16.73 -1.18
N VAL A 606 31.37 18.04 -1.33
CA VAL A 606 31.43 19.02 -0.23
C VAL A 606 30.09 19.75 -0.12
N ALA A 607 29.38 19.51 0.98
CA ALA A 607 28.09 20.13 1.27
C ALA A 607 28.25 21.62 1.67
N LYS A 608 27.13 22.36 1.66
CA LYS A 608 27.08 23.81 1.98
C LYS A 608 27.64 24.17 3.36
N ASP A 609 27.56 23.25 4.31
CA ASP A 609 28.07 23.40 5.68
C ASP A 609 29.54 22.94 5.85
N GLY A 610 30.21 22.59 4.74
CA GLY A 610 31.60 22.15 4.73
C GLY A 610 31.80 20.66 5.06
N ARG A 611 30.72 19.88 5.29
CA ARG A 611 30.85 18.42 5.43
C ARG A 611 31.38 17.82 4.14
N ARG A 612 32.44 17.02 4.28
CA ARG A 612 33.05 16.25 3.20
C ARG A 612 32.46 14.84 3.23
N ILE A 613 31.90 14.43 2.10
CA ILE A 613 31.08 13.24 1.94
C ILE A 613 31.77 12.40 0.87
N ALA A 614 32.39 11.28 1.24
CA ALA A 614 33.01 10.42 0.24
C ALA A 614 31.89 9.76 -0.58
N VAL A 615 31.93 9.85 -1.91
CA VAL A 615 30.81 9.45 -2.77
C VAL A 615 31.21 8.55 -3.93
N GLU A 616 30.28 7.73 -4.40
CA GLU A 616 30.34 7.01 -5.68
C GLU A 616 29.33 7.66 -6.65
N ILE A 617 29.73 7.92 -7.89
CA ILE A 617 28.98 8.72 -8.88
C ILE A 617 28.88 7.96 -10.20
N SER A 618 27.65 7.79 -10.69
CA SER A 618 27.28 7.19 -11.98
C SER A 618 26.77 8.28 -12.92
N ALA A 619 27.10 8.25 -14.20
CA ALA A 619 26.72 9.30 -15.16
C ALA A 619 26.47 8.79 -16.59
N ASP A 620 25.40 9.30 -17.22
CA ASP A 620 24.98 9.03 -18.60
C ASP A 620 25.00 10.29 -19.48
N LEU A 621 25.39 10.16 -20.75
CA LEU A 621 25.50 11.26 -21.72
C LEU A 621 24.60 11.06 -22.94
N PHE A 622 23.65 11.97 -23.14
CA PHE A 622 22.67 11.95 -24.24
C PHE A 622 22.54 13.32 -24.94
N GLN A 623 21.69 13.37 -25.97
CA GLN A 623 21.44 14.56 -26.80
C GLN A 623 20.04 15.10 -26.52
N LEU A 624 19.92 16.34 -26.08
CA LEU A 624 18.66 17.04 -25.86
C LEU A 624 18.66 18.35 -26.66
N ASN A 625 17.71 18.52 -27.58
CA ASN A 625 17.64 19.66 -28.51
C ASN A 625 18.95 19.96 -29.27
N GLY A 626 19.73 18.93 -29.60
CA GLY A 626 21.01 19.05 -30.32
C GLY A 626 22.21 19.45 -29.46
N LYS A 627 22.06 19.54 -28.13
CA LYS A 627 23.15 19.73 -27.18
C LYS A 627 23.46 18.44 -26.39
N PRO A 628 24.75 18.12 -26.14
CA PRO A 628 25.12 17.06 -25.21
C PRO A 628 24.71 17.44 -23.77
N THR A 629 24.07 16.51 -23.06
CA THR A 629 23.51 16.67 -21.72
C THR A 629 23.88 15.45 -20.88
N ILE A 630 24.31 15.67 -19.63
CA ILE A 630 24.69 14.63 -18.68
C ILE A 630 23.60 14.48 -17.63
N LEU A 631 23.25 13.23 -17.28
CA LEU A 631 22.47 12.86 -16.11
C LEU A 631 23.40 12.10 -15.15
N SER A 632 23.50 12.53 -13.90
CA SER A 632 24.36 11.91 -12.88
C SER A 632 23.59 11.53 -11.63
N ASP A 633 23.97 10.42 -11.01
CA ASP A 633 23.37 9.79 -9.84
C ASP A 633 24.50 9.44 -8.84
N CYS A 634 24.34 9.77 -7.55
CA CYS A 634 25.45 9.77 -6.58
C CYS A 634 25.08 9.13 -5.22
N ARG A 635 26.03 8.46 -4.52
CA ARG A 635 25.92 7.62 -3.29
C ARG A 635 27.11 7.85 -2.31
N ASP A 636 27.12 7.42 -1.02
CA ASP A 636 28.16 7.74 0.03
C ASP A 636 28.91 6.51 0.61
N ILE A 637 30.19 6.63 1.04
CA ILE A 637 31.14 5.52 1.37
C ILE A 637 32.10 5.70 2.59
N SER A 638 31.83 6.59 3.56
CA SER A 638 32.90 7.17 4.43
C SER A 638 33.53 6.35 5.60
N GLU A 639 33.04 5.16 6.01
CA GLU A 639 33.34 4.57 7.36
C GLU A 639 34.63 3.69 7.50
N ARG A 640 35.34 3.38 6.43
CA ARG A 640 36.24 2.20 6.33
C ARG A 640 37.55 2.19 7.16
N ARG A 641 37.89 3.22 7.96
CA ARG A 641 39.31 3.60 8.20
C ARG A 641 39.93 3.49 9.62
N GLN A 642 39.34 2.82 10.63
CA GLN A 642 39.75 2.99 12.06
C GLN A 642 39.98 1.72 12.96
N ALA A 643 40.21 0.49 12.45
CA ALA A 643 39.87 -0.74 13.21
C ALA A 643 40.97 -1.64 13.87
N GLU A 644 42.28 -1.40 13.79
CA GLU A 644 43.28 -2.51 13.87
C GLU A 644 43.94 -2.90 15.24
N GLU A 645 44.02 -2.05 16.27
CA GLU A 645 44.91 -2.26 17.46
C GLU A 645 44.44 -3.30 18.52
N LYS A 646 43.21 -3.83 18.46
CA LYS A 646 42.52 -4.47 19.63
C LYS A 646 42.71 -5.99 19.85
N LEU A 647 43.74 -6.65 19.30
CA LEU A 647 43.62 -8.08 18.94
C LEU A 647 44.24 -9.19 19.84
N ARG A 648 45.24 -8.96 20.73
CA ARG A 648 46.04 -10.10 21.31
C ARG A 648 45.59 -10.71 22.65
N GLU A 649 45.00 -9.97 23.59
CA GLU A 649 44.45 -10.57 24.83
C GLU A 649 43.15 -11.32 24.48
N SER A 650 43.34 -12.50 23.86
CA SER A 650 42.38 -13.07 22.91
C SER A 650 42.48 -14.59 22.63
N GLU A 651 43.43 -15.37 23.18
CA GLU A 651 43.83 -16.66 22.56
C GLU A 651 43.37 -18.04 23.19
N GLU A 652 43.41 -18.35 24.52
CA GLU A 652 43.00 -19.70 25.06
C GLU A 652 41.79 -19.91 26.01
N ARG A 653 41.41 -19.12 27.05
CA ARG A 653 39.99 -19.14 27.51
C ARG A 653 39.11 -18.53 26.40
N PHE A 654 39.01 -19.18 25.26
CA PHE A 654 37.80 -19.29 24.46
C PHE A 654 37.67 -20.74 24.10
N ARG A 655 38.79 -21.49 23.98
CA ARG A 655 38.84 -22.94 24.20
C ARG A 655 37.90 -23.41 25.33
N GLN A 656 37.83 -22.70 26.46
CA GLN A 656 36.94 -23.08 27.59
C GLN A 656 35.45 -22.70 27.46
N ILE A 657 35.05 -21.54 26.89
CA ILE A 657 33.62 -21.23 26.61
C ILE A 657 33.14 -21.94 25.36
N PHE A 658 34.06 -22.17 24.43
CA PHE A 658 33.85 -22.86 23.19
C PHE A 658 33.44 -24.28 23.51
N GLU A 659 34.24 -25.08 24.23
CA GLU A 659 33.88 -26.49 24.44
C GLU A 659 32.65 -26.74 25.34
N GLU A 660 32.54 -26.06 26.48
CA GLU A 660 31.50 -26.34 27.49
C GLU A 660 30.28 -25.39 27.41
N GLY A 661 30.23 -24.51 26.41
CA GLY A 661 29.18 -23.50 26.28
C GLY A 661 27.78 -24.09 26.02
N PRO A 662 26.70 -23.47 26.56
CA PRO A 662 25.32 -23.91 26.31
C PRO A 662 24.80 -23.59 24.89
N SER A 663 25.61 -22.91 24.06
CA SER A 663 25.33 -22.64 22.65
C SER A 663 26.33 -23.41 21.79
N GLY A 664 25.90 -23.88 20.61
CA GLY A 664 26.81 -24.52 19.67
C GLY A 664 27.88 -23.54 19.20
N MET A 665 29.13 -23.97 19.09
CA MET A 665 30.24 -23.17 18.56
C MET A 665 31.12 -24.01 17.64
N ALA A 666 31.65 -23.41 16.57
CA ALA A 666 32.55 -24.08 15.63
C ALA A 666 33.62 -23.14 15.07
N ILE A 667 34.85 -23.59 14.87
CA ILE A 667 35.90 -22.88 14.13
C ILE A 667 35.99 -23.50 12.74
N VAL A 668 35.96 -22.66 11.71
CA VAL A 668 35.80 -23.09 10.31
C VAL A 668 36.80 -22.38 9.41
N GLY A 669 37.39 -23.07 8.45
CA GLY A 669 38.43 -22.56 7.56
C GLY A 669 37.88 -21.72 6.40
N ALA A 670 38.77 -20.96 5.75
CA ALA A 670 38.42 -20.14 4.58
C ALA A 670 37.99 -20.96 3.35
N ASP A 671 38.27 -22.27 3.31
CA ASP A 671 37.74 -23.23 2.35
C ASP A 671 36.45 -23.92 2.83
N PHE A 672 35.78 -23.32 3.81
CA PHE A 672 34.52 -23.75 4.45
C PHE A 672 34.60 -25.03 5.28
N ARG A 673 35.75 -25.72 5.35
CA ARG A 673 35.89 -26.94 6.16
C ARG A 673 35.81 -26.62 7.65
N TYR A 674 35.09 -27.44 8.40
CA TYR A 674 35.17 -27.35 9.86
C TYR A 674 36.57 -27.75 10.33
N ILE A 675 37.11 -26.98 11.28
CA ILE A 675 38.44 -27.18 11.86
C ILE A 675 38.32 -27.64 13.31
N GLN A 676 37.27 -27.17 14.02
CA GLN A 676 36.92 -27.59 15.37
C GLN A 676 35.43 -27.34 15.60
N ALA A 677 34.74 -28.16 16.39
CA ALA A 677 33.33 -27.93 16.73
C ALA A 677 32.99 -28.44 18.14
N ASN A 678 32.36 -27.58 18.94
CA ASN A 678 32.03 -27.92 20.31
C ASN A 678 30.92 -28.97 20.43
N THR A 679 30.81 -29.55 21.63
CA THR A 679 29.81 -30.59 21.94
C THR A 679 28.36 -30.15 21.67
N ALA A 680 28.03 -28.87 21.88
CA ALA A 680 26.67 -28.37 21.67
C ALA A 680 26.31 -28.24 20.18
N PHE A 681 27.26 -27.87 19.31
CA PHE A 681 27.07 -27.74 17.86
C PHE A 681 26.86 -29.12 17.22
N CYS A 682 27.71 -30.08 17.59
CA CYS A 682 27.61 -31.48 17.17
C CYS A 682 26.23 -32.08 17.52
N LYS A 683 25.74 -31.88 18.75
CA LYS A 683 24.42 -32.35 19.20
C LYS A 683 23.24 -31.68 18.46
N MET A 684 23.34 -30.39 18.17
CA MET A 684 22.28 -29.63 17.49
C MET A 684 22.01 -30.14 16.07
N LEU A 685 23.08 -30.60 15.38
CA LEU A 685 23.06 -31.03 13.99
C LEU A 685 23.05 -32.56 13.79
N GLY A 686 23.44 -33.34 14.80
CA GLY A 686 23.47 -34.81 14.77
C GLY A 686 24.74 -35.43 14.18
N TYR A 687 25.81 -34.67 13.97
CA TYR A 687 27.11 -35.13 13.46
C TYR A 687 28.16 -35.24 14.58
N THR A 688 29.19 -36.06 14.41
CA THR A 688 30.39 -36.01 15.27
C THR A 688 31.37 -34.93 14.79
N GLU A 689 32.32 -34.51 15.63
CA GLU A 689 33.34 -33.53 15.25
C GLU A 689 34.24 -34.05 14.10
N GLU A 690 34.59 -35.34 14.13
CA GLU A 690 35.40 -36.01 13.11
C GLU A 690 34.66 -36.10 11.76
N GLU A 691 33.34 -36.30 11.79
CA GLU A 691 32.48 -36.22 10.61
C GLU A 691 32.43 -34.77 10.09
N LEU A 692 32.19 -33.79 10.97
CA LEU A 692 32.14 -32.37 10.59
C LEU A 692 33.45 -31.88 9.97
N ALA A 693 34.61 -32.29 10.49
CA ALA A 693 35.92 -31.91 9.96
C ALA A 693 36.18 -32.40 8.51
N SER A 694 35.43 -33.42 8.07
CA SER A 694 35.44 -33.91 6.68
C SER A 694 34.44 -33.18 5.77
N LEU A 695 33.51 -32.41 6.35
CA LEU A 695 32.47 -31.65 5.68
C LEU A 695 32.82 -30.16 5.61
N THR A 696 32.11 -29.45 4.73
CA THR A 696 32.11 -28.00 4.67
C THR A 696 30.84 -27.41 5.28
N SER A 697 30.87 -26.14 5.68
CA SER A 697 29.64 -25.42 6.09
C SER A 697 28.61 -25.27 4.98
N LYS A 698 29.00 -25.54 3.72
CA LYS A 698 28.09 -25.61 2.58
C LYS A 698 27.21 -26.87 2.63
N ASP A 699 27.78 -28.00 3.03
CA ASP A 699 27.11 -29.30 2.99
C ASP A 699 25.94 -29.40 3.99
N ILE A 700 25.97 -28.60 5.06
CA ILE A 700 24.94 -28.57 6.11
C ILE A 700 24.02 -27.34 6.05
N THR A 701 24.17 -26.42 5.09
CA THR A 701 23.33 -25.21 5.04
C THR A 701 22.22 -25.38 4.00
N HIS A 702 20.98 -25.06 4.38
CA HIS A 702 19.79 -25.26 3.54
C HIS A 702 19.90 -24.51 2.19
N PRO A 703 19.64 -25.11 1.01
CA PRO A 703 19.95 -24.54 -0.32
C PRO A 703 19.51 -23.08 -0.56
N GLU A 704 18.32 -22.69 -0.08
CA GLU A 704 17.82 -21.31 -0.19
C GLU A 704 18.70 -20.31 0.58
N HIS A 705 19.13 -20.70 1.78
CA HIS A 705 20.10 -19.92 2.55
C HIS A 705 21.52 -20.24 2.10
N LEU A 706 21.81 -21.37 1.44
CA LEU A 706 23.17 -21.79 1.10
C LEU A 706 23.85 -20.77 0.21
N LYS A 707 23.15 -20.28 -0.83
CA LYS A 707 23.72 -19.24 -1.68
C LYS A 707 23.99 -17.98 -0.87
N GLN A 708 23.00 -17.50 -0.10
CA GLN A 708 23.10 -16.26 0.69
C GLN A 708 24.03 -16.39 1.91
N ASP A 709 24.26 -17.58 2.43
CA ASP A 709 25.10 -17.91 3.58
C ASP A 709 26.51 -18.23 3.16
N VAL A 710 26.72 -18.90 2.04
CA VAL A 710 28.03 -18.95 1.38
C VAL A 710 28.41 -17.54 0.98
N GLU A 711 27.52 -16.77 0.37
CA GLU A 711 27.76 -15.35 0.11
C GLU A 711 28.02 -14.62 1.43
N SER A 712 27.22 -14.77 2.49
CA SER A 712 27.45 -14.07 3.78
C SER A 712 28.69 -14.53 4.55
N VAL A 713 29.09 -15.78 4.43
CA VAL A 713 30.28 -16.35 5.07
C VAL A 713 31.52 -16.07 4.22
N GLU A 714 31.42 -16.06 2.90
CA GLU A 714 32.44 -15.48 2.04
C GLU A 714 32.58 -14.00 2.28
N ASN A 715 31.48 -13.27 2.50
CA ASN A 715 31.48 -11.86 2.87
C ASN A 715 32.13 -11.70 4.27
N LEU A 716 31.83 -12.56 5.24
CA LEU A 716 32.48 -12.62 6.56
C LEU A 716 33.99 -12.93 6.46
N LEU A 717 34.39 -13.83 5.56
CA LEU A 717 35.78 -14.22 5.24
C LEU A 717 36.51 -13.15 4.41
N ARG A 718 35.82 -12.44 3.52
CA ARG A 718 36.32 -11.28 2.79
C ARG A 718 36.48 -10.07 3.72
N GLY A 719 35.61 -9.96 4.73
CA GLY A 719 35.63 -8.93 5.78
C GLY A 719 34.48 -7.95 5.72
N ASP A 720 33.56 -8.15 4.77
CA ASP A 720 32.42 -7.31 4.44
C ASP A 720 31.38 -7.25 5.59
N ILE A 721 31.37 -8.25 6.47
CA ILE A 721 30.60 -8.23 7.74
C ILE A 721 31.49 -8.65 8.93
N PRO A 722 31.55 -7.86 10.03
CA PRO A 722 32.50 -8.10 11.13
C PRO A 722 32.04 -9.17 12.11
N VAL A 723 30.73 -9.26 12.33
CA VAL A 723 30.03 -10.36 12.99
C VAL A 723 28.83 -10.68 12.12
N TYR A 724 28.87 -11.83 11.47
CA TYR A 724 27.73 -12.38 10.77
C TYR A 724 26.68 -12.82 11.79
N ARG A 725 25.70 -11.94 12.06
CA ARG A 725 24.50 -12.29 12.81
C ARG A 725 23.40 -12.56 11.79
N THR A 726 22.96 -13.80 11.73
CA THR A 726 21.82 -14.21 10.92
C THR A 726 20.92 -15.14 11.71
N GLU A 727 19.74 -15.35 11.19
CA GLU A 727 18.87 -16.44 11.58
C GLU A 727 18.75 -17.31 10.32
N LYS A 728 19.30 -18.53 10.34
CA LYS A 728 19.41 -19.38 9.14
C LYS A 728 19.04 -20.83 9.37
N ARG A 729 18.73 -21.50 8.28
CA ARG A 729 18.31 -22.91 8.24
C ARG A 729 19.52 -23.82 8.00
N TYR A 730 19.86 -24.64 8.99
CA TYR A 730 20.79 -25.77 8.85
C TYR A 730 20.03 -27.07 8.56
N ILE A 731 20.67 -27.99 7.85
CA ILE A 731 20.22 -29.35 7.58
C ILE A 731 20.94 -30.29 8.57
N ARG A 732 20.17 -31.16 9.22
CA ARG A 732 20.69 -32.21 10.11
C ARG A 732 21.14 -33.46 9.33
N LYS A 733 21.88 -34.34 10.01
CA LYS A 733 22.32 -35.64 9.47
C LYS A 733 21.18 -36.56 9.02
N ASP A 734 19.99 -36.41 9.60
CA ASP A 734 18.75 -37.11 9.25
C ASP A 734 17.93 -36.44 8.13
N GLY A 735 18.30 -35.23 7.72
CA GLY A 735 17.62 -34.42 6.70
C GLY A 735 16.65 -33.36 7.22
N GLU A 736 16.42 -33.24 8.54
CA GLU A 736 15.55 -32.20 9.10
C GLU A 736 16.16 -30.78 9.02
N ILE A 737 15.31 -29.76 9.01
CA ILE A 737 15.69 -28.34 8.96
C ILE A 737 15.55 -27.68 10.33
N VAL A 738 16.59 -26.98 10.79
CA VAL A 738 16.63 -26.25 12.07
C VAL A 738 16.92 -24.76 11.85
N TRP A 739 16.10 -23.88 12.43
CA TRP A 739 16.37 -22.44 12.46
C TRP A 739 17.33 -22.11 13.60
N CYS A 740 18.49 -21.57 13.25
CA CYS A 740 19.53 -21.19 14.19
C CYS A 740 19.79 -19.69 14.13
N SER A 741 19.79 -19.00 15.28
CA SER A 741 20.46 -17.71 15.44
C SER A 741 21.95 -17.99 15.41
N VAL A 742 22.58 -17.66 14.28
CA VAL A 742 24.00 -17.86 14.03
C VAL A 742 24.70 -16.52 14.15
N VAL A 743 25.62 -16.43 15.10
CA VAL A 743 26.51 -15.30 15.35
C VAL A 743 27.92 -15.80 15.06
N ALA A 744 28.42 -15.56 13.84
CA ALA A 744 29.78 -15.92 13.46
C ALA A 744 30.72 -14.72 13.38
N THR A 745 31.91 -14.82 13.97
CA THR A 745 32.97 -13.81 13.99
C THR A 745 34.19 -14.33 13.25
N VAL A 746 34.67 -13.60 12.25
CA VAL A 746 35.91 -13.98 11.54
C VAL A 746 37.14 -13.74 12.40
N ILE A 747 38.09 -14.67 12.38
CA ILE A 747 39.39 -14.58 13.03
C ILE A 747 40.46 -14.46 11.93
N ARG A 748 41.13 -13.32 11.91
CA ARG A 748 42.08 -12.90 10.88
C ARG A 748 43.51 -12.95 11.40
N ASP A 749 44.45 -13.18 10.49
CA ASP A 749 45.88 -13.15 10.81
C ASP A 749 46.40 -11.70 10.97
N LYS A 750 47.68 -11.56 11.32
CA LYS A 750 48.35 -10.24 11.39
C LYS A 750 48.53 -9.55 10.01
N GLN A 751 47.97 -10.11 8.94
CA GLN A 751 47.98 -9.58 7.57
C GLN A 751 46.55 -9.35 7.04
N GLY A 752 45.52 -9.48 7.89
CA GLY A 752 44.11 -9.29 7.53
C GLY A 752 43.46 -10.43 6.75
N ARG A 753 44.21 -11.49 6.39
CA ARG A 753 43.66 -12.65 5.68
C ARG A 753 42.74 -13.41 6.63
N ALA A 754 41.56 -13.80 6.14
CA ALA A 754 40.72 -14.70 6.93
C ALA A 754 41.43 -16.05 7.08
N MET A 755 41.81 -16.36 8.31
CA MET A 755 42.39 -17.64 8.63
C MET A 755 41.26 -18.61 8.96
N TYR A 756 40.37 -18.20 9.88
CA TYR A 756 39.25 -18.99 10.38
C TYR A 756 38.03 -18.10 10.63
N TYR A 757 36.85 -18.69 10.85
CA TYR A 757 35.71 -18.02 11.48
C TYR A 757 35.13 -18.86 12.60
N LEU A 758 34.90 -18.22 13.74
CA LEU A 758 34.15 -18.78 14.86
C LEU A 758 32.67 -18.60 14.56
N VAL A 759 31.92 -19.68 14.46
CA VAL A 759 30.46 -19.72 14.45
C VAL A 759 29.99 -19.91 15.89
N MET A 760 28.99 -19.16 16.35
CA MET A 760 28.14 -19.52 17.48
C MET A 760 26.72 -19.72 16.95
N ALA A 761 26.03 -20.80 17.32
CA ALA A 761 24.69 -21.12 16.88
C ALA A 761 23.79 -21.47 18.07
N GLN A 762 22.63 -20.82 18.14
CA GLN A 762 21.54 -21.14 19.06
C GLN A 762 20.31 -21.54 18.25
N ASP A 763 19.70 -22.70 18.55
CA ASP A 763 18.39 -23.06 18.00
C ASP A 763 17.33 -22.04 18.48
N ILE A 764 16.60 -21.47 17.52
CA ILE A 764 15.54 -20.47 17.72
C ILE A 764 14.25 -20.88 17.02
N THR A 765 14.12 -22.14 16.60
CA THR A 765 13.02 -22.62 15.75
C THR A 765 11.63 -22.32 16.34
N GLU A 766 11.51 -22.37 17.67
CA GLU A 766 10.28 -21.97 18.38
C GLU A 766 10.04 -20.45 18.35
N ARG A 767 11.08 -19.64 18.60
CA ARG A 767 11.01 -18.17 18.55
C ARG A 767 10.61 -17.66 17.17
N LYS A 768 11.22 -18.19 16.10
CA LYS A 768 10.90 -17.77 14.72
C LYS A 768 9.45 -18.04 14.35
N ARG A 769 8.92 -19.22 14.69
CA ARG A 769 7.51 -19.56 14.46
C ARG A 769 6.54 -18.60 15.16
N VAL A 770 6.91 -18.06 16.33
CA VAL A 770 6.12 -17.05 17.05
C VAL A 770 6.28 -15.65 16.45
N GLU A 771 7.52 -15.23 16.15
CA GLU A 771 7.81 -13.90 15.58
C GLU A 771 7.30 -13.73 14.14
N GLU A 772 7.40 -14.75 13.29
CA GLU A 772 6.85 -14.73 11.93
C GLU A 772 5.32 -14.75 11.95
N GLY A 773 4.72 -15.57 12.83
CA GLY A 773 3.27 -15.58 13.06
C GLY A 773 2.77 -14.20 13.53
N LEU A 774 3.52 -13.57 14.43
CA LEU A 774 3.27 -12.22 14.91
C LEU A 774 3.43 -11.16 13.81
N ALA A 775 4.59 -11.07 13.17
CA ALA A 775 4.87 -10.04 12.17
C ALA A 775 3.94 -10.15 10.96
N ARG A 776 3.58 -11.38 10.54
CA ARG A 776 2.56 -11.62 9.51
C ARG A 776 1.18 -11.17 9.95
N GLU A 777 0.78 -11.45 11.20
CA GLU A 777 -0.49 -10.96 11.72
C GLU A 777 -0.48 -9.42 11.82
N GLN A 778 0.57 -8.79 12.36
CA GLN A 778 0.69 -7.35 12.54
C GLN A 778 0.83 -6.54 11.23
N SER A 779 1.55 -7.06 10.23
CA SER A 779 1.60 -6.50 8.87
C SER A 779 0.21 -6.50 8.23
N LEU A 780 -0.53 -7.60 8.41
CA LEU A 780 -1.92 -7.72 7.97
C LEU A 780 -2.84 -6.73 8.72
N LEU A 781 -2.71 -6.55 10.05
CA LEU A 781 -3.51 -5.56 10.79
C LEU A 781 -3.25 -4.13 10.29
N ASN A 782 -1.98 -3.77 10.09
CA ASN A 782 -1.58 -2.43 9.67
C ASN A 782 -2.04 -2.14 8.24
N SER A 783 -1.77 -3.05 7.30
CA SER A 783 -2.12 -2.89 5.88
C SER A 783 -3.62 -2.62 5.69
N LEU A 784 -4.47 -3.34 6.43
CA LEU A 784 -5.92 -3.14 6.43
C LEU A 784 -6.33 -1.76 6.96
N ILE A 785 -5.76 -1.33 8.09
CA ILE A 785 -6.11 -0.03 8.70
C ILE A 785 -5.64 1.15 7.83
N THR A 786 -4.57 0.97 7.05
CA THR A 786 -4.05 2.01 6.13
C THR A 786 -4.72 2.05 4.77
N THR A 787 -5.18 0.91 4.21
CA THR A 787 -5.87 0.89 2.90
C THR A 787 -7.34 1.29 3.00
N ILE A 788 -8.00 1.09 4.15
CA ILE A 788 -9.38 1.54 4.35
C ILE A 788 -9.44 3.08 4.27
N PRO A 789 -10.20 3.66 3.31
CA PRO A 789 -10.27 5.11 3.12
C PRO A 789 -11.22 5.81 4.11
N ASP A 790 -11.97 5.05 4.92
CA ASP A 790 -12.83 5.60 5.97
C ASP A 790 -11.98 6.09 7.18
N ASN A 791 -12.49 7.07 7.91
CA ASN A 791 -11.84 7.61 9.09
C ASN A 791 -12.01 6.65 10.28
N ILE A 792 -10.95 5.94 10.67
CA ILE A 792 -10.95 5.02 11.82
C ILE A 792 -10.30 5.71 13.03
N TYR A 793 -10.97 5.70 14.17
CA TYR A 793 -10.48 6.30 15.41
C TYR A 793 -10.78 5.45 16.65
N PHE A 794 -9.92 5.56 17.65
CA PHE A 794 -10.01 4.89 18.95
C PHE A 794 -10.04 5.96 20.03
N LYS A 795 -10.96 5.84 21.00
CA LYS A 795 -11.07 6.78 22.13
C LYS A 795 -11.08 6.05 23.49
N ASP A 796 -10.56 6.72 24.51
CA ASP A 796 -10.61 6.26 25.90
C ASP A 796 -12.00 6.50 26.54
N LEU A 797 -12.18 6.05 27.79
CA LEU A 797 -13.41 6.27 28.57
C LEU A 797 -13.77 7.75 28.83
N ASN A 798 -12.87 8.69 28.52
CA ASN A 798 -13.08 10.13 28.67
C ASN A 798 -13.33 10.82 27.30
N SER A 799 -13.63 10.06 26.25
CA SER A 799 -13.79 10.55 24.86
C SER A 799 -12.53 11.24 24.30
N ARG A 800 -11.33 10.85 24.77
CA ARG A 800 -10.06 11.33 24.22
C ARG A 800 -9.54 10.38 23.16
N PHE A 801 -9.09 10.90 22.03
CA PHE A 801 -8.45 10.11 20.99
C PHE A 801 -7.17 9.43 21.52
N VAL A 802 -7.06 8.13 21.25
CA VAL A 802 -5.91 7.27 21.61
C VAL A 802 -5.13 6.86 20.36
N ARG A 803 -5.81 6.67 19.23
CA ARG A 803 -5.23 6.34 17.93
C ARG A 803 -6.20 6.72 16.81
N ILE A 804 -5.68 7.08 15.66
CA ILE A 804 -6.44 7.24 14.41
C ILE A 804 -5.70 6.54 13.25
N ASN A 805 -6.40 6.23 12.15
CA ASN A 805 -5.75 5.83 10.90
C ASN A 805 -5.28 7.04 10.08
N GLU A 806 -4.59 6.77 8.97
CA GLU A 806 -4.02 7.83 8.13
C GLU A 806 -5.09 8.69 7.44
N ALA A 807 -6.23 8.09 7.04
CA ALA A 807 -7.38 8.82 6.49
C ALA A 807 -7.86 9.91 7.45
N MET A 808 -8.09 9.55 8.71
CA MET A 808 -8.51 10.49 9.75
C MET A 808 -7.41 11.51 10.11
N SER A 809 -6.14 11.12 10.07
CA SER A 809 -5.02 12.07 10.26
C SER A 809 -5.00 13.15 9.17
N ARG A 810 -5.25 12.76 7.92
CA ARG A 810 -5.38 13.70 6.78
C ARG A 810 -6.62 14.59 6.93
N SER A 811 -7.76 14.04 7.36
CA SER A 811 -9.00 14.79 7.63
C SER A 811 -8.80 15.89 8.68
N PHE A 812 -8.09 15.58 9.77
CA PHE A 812 -7.73 16.52 10.84
C PHE A 812 -6.55 17.45 10.52
N GLY A 813 -5.93 17.34 9.33
CA GLY A 813 -4.76 18.15 8.97
C GLY A 813 -3.52 17.90 9.85
N LEU A 814 -3.43 16.73 10.50
CA LEU A 814 -2.33 16.36 11.38
C LEU A 814 -1.17 15.78 10.56
N ARG A 815 0.06 16.15 10.93
CA ARG A 815 1.27 15.63 10.29
C ARG A 815 1.53 14.16 10.63
N ASN A 816 1.22 13.76 11.87
CA ASN A 816 1.27 12.37 12.28
C ASN A 816 -0.02 11.98 13.00
N ALA A 817 -0.46 10.74 12.82
CA ALA A 817 -1.61 10.19 13.54
C ALA A 817 -1.43 10.18 15.07
N SER A 818 -0.20 10.26 15.58
CA SER A 818 0.13 10.44 17.00
C SER A 818 -0.25 11.81 17.57
N ASP A 819 -0.36 12.84 16.72
CA ASP A 819 -0.58 14.23 17.15
C ASP A 819 -2.02 14.47 17.62
N VAL A 820 -2.89 13.45 17.51
CA VAL A 820 -4.27 13.42 18.01
C VAL A 820 -4.35 13.04 19.49
N VAL A 821 -3.33 12.38 20.04
CA VAL A 821 -3.44 11.66 21.32
C VAL A 821 -3.78 12.60 22.47
N GLY A 822 -4.85 12.29 23.21
CA GLY A 822 -5.33 13.06 24.35
C GLY A 822 -6.31 14.18 24.01
N LYS A 823 -6.45 14.57 22.73
CA LYS A 823 -7.45 15.53 22.24
C LYS A 823 -8.85 14.92 22.17
N THR A 824 -9.85 15.76 21.93
CA THR A 824 -11.29 15.46 21.89
C THR A 824 -11.91 16.04 20.62
N ASP A 825 -13.17 15.73 20.33
CA ASP A 825 -13.87 16.31 19.16
C ASP A 825 -13.98 17.83 19.22
N SER A 826 -13.99 18.41 20.43
CA SER A 826 -14.01 19.86 20.63
C SER A 826 -12.72 20.57 20.21
N ASP A 827 -11.63 19.82 20.00
CA ASP A 827 -10.35 20.34 19.49
C ASP A 827 -10.31 20.42 17.95
N PHE A 828 -11.25 19.76 17.25
CA PHE A 828 -11.26 19.60 15.79
C PHE A 828 -12.57 20.03 15.11
N PHE A 829 -13.69 19.97 15.81
CA PHE A 829 -15.03 20.28 15.29
C PHE A 829 -15.69 21.41 16.08
N ALA A 830 -16.72 22.03 15.49
CA ALA A 830 -17.53 23.05 16.14
C ALA A 830 -18.33 22.46 17.32
N ALA A 831 -18.63 23.32 18.30
CA ALA A 831 -19.29 22.96 19.56
C ALA A 831 -20.73 22.41 19.41
N GLU A 832 -21.31 22.44 18.22
CA GLU A 832 -22.57 21.77 17.91
C GLU A 832 -22.35 20.27 17.70
N HIS A 833 -21.54 19.90 16.72
CA HIS A 833 -21.21 18.50 16.41
C HIS A 833 -20.45 17.83 17.56
N ALA A 834 -19.45 18.50 18.15
CA ALA A 834 -18.66 17.92 19.24
C ALA A 834 -19.48 17.57 20.49
N ARG A 835 -20.64 18.22 20.69
CA ARG A 835 -21.58 17.89 21.77
C ARG A 835 -22.40 16.64 21.44
N GLU A 836 -22.90 16.54 20.21
CA GLU A 836 -23.67 15.38 19.75
C GLU A 836 -22.81 14.12 19.76
N ALA A 837 -21.59 14.20 19.24
CA ALA A 837 -20.61 13.12 19.29
C ALA A 837 -20.36 12.65 20.74
N LEU A 838 -20.18 13.58 21.68
CA LEU A 838 -19.99 13.24 23.10
C LEU A 838 -21.21 12.55 23.75
N GLU A 839 -22.43 12.86 23.30
CA GLU A 839 -23.66 12.18 23.76
C GLU A 839 -23.78 10.76 23.21
N ASP A 840 -23.52 10.58 21.91
CA ASP A 840 -23.44 9.27 21.25
C ASP A 840 -22.40 8.37 21.94
N GLU A 841 -21.20 8.90 22.22
CA GLU A 841 -20.10 8.16 22.81
C GLU A 841 -20.36 7.75 24.26
N LYS A 842 -20.98 8.63 25.06
CA LYS A 842 -21.46 8.28 26.40
C LYS A 842 -22.50 7.15 26.36
N ARG A 843 -23.33 7.08 25.32
CA ARG A 843 -24.28 5.99 25.13
C ARG A 843 -23.57 4.67 24.80
N VAL A 844 -22.63 4.69 23.84
CA VAL A 844 -21.83 3.52 23.44
C VAL A 844 -21.01 2.99 24.62
N MET A 845 -20.25 3.85 25.32
CA MET A 845 -19.39 3.42 26.43
C MET A 845 -20.14 3.15 27.74
N GLY A 846 -21.22 3.90 28.01
CA GLY A 846 -21.99 3.76 29.25
C GLY A 846 -22.98 2.58 29.25
N ARG A 847 -23.53 2.22 28.08
CA ARG A 847 -24.49 1.11 27.95
C ARG A 847 -23.95 -0.10 27.20
N GLY A 848 -22.85 0.05 26.45
CA GLY A 848 -22.35 -0.97 25.55
C GLY A 848 -23.21 -1.18 24.29
N GLU A 849 -24.11 -0.23 23.98
CA GLU A 849 -24.94 -0.24 22.77
C GLU A 849 -24.07 0.17 21.55
N SER A 850 -23.88 -0.72 20.59
CA SER A 850 -23.25 -0.39 19.31
C SER A 850 -24.13 0.53 18.47
N MET A 851 -23.53 1.54 17.85
CA MET A 851 -24.17 2.42 16.88
C MET A 851 -23.66 2.08 15.48
N ILE A 852 -24.56 1.84 14.53
CA ILE A 852 -24.22 1.36 13.18
C ILE A 852 -24.74 2.35 12.15
N SER A 853 -23.86 2.81 11.26
CA SER A 853 -24.18 3.64 10.08
C SER A 853 -25.06 4.87 10.33
N LYS A 854 -24.91 5.54 11.48
CA LYS A 854 -25.63 6.79 11.78
C LYS A 854 -25.12 7.88 10.83
N GLU A 855 -26.03 8.52 10.09
CA GLU A 855 -25.68 9.75 9.36
C GLU A 855 -25.48 10.90 10.35
N GLU A 856 -24.30 11.50 10.33
CA GLU A 856 -23.90 12.62 11.19
C GLU A 856 -23.47 13.79 10.31
N LYS A 857 -23.82 15.02 10.73
CA LYS A 857 -23.40 16.26 10.07
C LYS A 857 -22.26 16.88 10.86
N GLU A 858 -21.04 16.64 10.42
CA GLU A 858 -19.84 17.24 10.99
C GLU A 858 -19.78 18.72 10.60
N ILE A 859 -19.66 19.60 11.60
CA ILE A 859 -19.46 21.04 11.41
C ILE A 859 -18.07 21.35 11.92
N TRP A 860 -17.24 21.95 11.08
CA TRP A 860 -15.84 22.27 11.36
C TRP A 860 -15.70 23.71 11.88
N PRO A 861 -14.59 24.07 12.57
CA PRO A 861 -14.39 25.40 13.16
C PRO A 861 -14.29 26.53 12.13
N ASP A 862 -13.93 26.22 10.88
CA ASP A 862 -13.90 27.14 9.74
C ASP A 862 -15.27 27.32 9.05
N GLY A 863 -16.31 26.61 9.50
CA GLY A 863 -17.63 26.59 8.90
C GLY A 863 -17.81 25.57 7.78
N ARG A 864 -16.79 24.76 7.45
CA ARG A 864 -16.93 23.60 6.56
C ARG A 864 -17.96 22.64 7.16
N VAL A 865 -18.72 21.98 6.29
CA VAL A 865 -19.66 20.92 6.65
C VAL A 865 -19.29 19.65 5.89
N THR A 866 -19.17 18.54 6.61
CA THR A 866 -18.96 17.20 6.07
C THR A 866 -20.12 16.33 6.53
N TRP A 867 -20.69 15.53 5.64
CA TRP A 867 -21.64 14.49 6.02
C TRP A 867 -20.89 13.17 6.15
N VAL A 868 -21.09 12.46 7.24
CA VAL A 868 -20.47 11.15 7.46
C VAL A 868 -21.49 10.08 7.81
N SER A 869 -21.23 8.83 7.44
CA SER A 869 -21.92 7.66 7.99
C SER A 869 -21.00 7.02 9.03
N THR A 870 -21.41 7.05 10.29
CA THR A 870 -20.58 6.71 11.45
C THR A 870 -21.09 5.45 12.17
N THR A 871 -20.18 4.52 12.38
CA THR A 871 -20.34 3.32 13.21
C THR A 871 -19.44 3.47 14.44
N LYS A 872 -20.00 3.38 15.65
CA LYS A 872 -19.28 3.47 16.94
C LYS A 872 -19.55 2.21 17.77
N VAL A 873 -18.52 1.46 18.14
CA VAL A 873 -18.63 0.20 18.91
C VAL A 873 -17.74 0.20 20.16
N PRO A 874 -18.20 -0.40 21.29
CA PRO A 874 -17.47 -0.36 22.56
C PRO A 874 -16.24 -1.28 22.56
N LEU A 875 -15.09 -0.73 22.91
CA LEU A 875 -13.83 -1.45 23.10
C LEU A 875 -13.81 -2.01 24.53
N ARG A 876 -13.36 -3.26 24.70
CA ARG A 876 -13.44 -4.01 25.97
C ARG A 876 -12.17 -4.83 26.20
N ASP A 877 -11.69 -4.87 27.43
CA ASP A 877 -10.59 -5.74 27.83
C ASP A 877 -10.99 -7.23 27.93
N LYS A 878 -10.00 -8.07 28.26
CA LYS A 878 -10.12 -9.53 28.43
C LYS A 878 -11.10 -9.96 29.54
N SER A 879 -11.52 -9.05 30.43
CA SER A 879 -12.56 -9.29 31.43
C SER A 879 -13.97 -8.91 30.94
N GLY A 880 -14.09 -8.42 29.71
CA GLY A 880 -15.35 -7.93 29.11
C GLY A 880 -15.71 -6.49 29.52
N LYS A 881 -14.89 -5.85 30.36
CA LYS A 881 -15.10 -4.48 30.83
C LYS A 881 -14.80 -3.49 29.70
N ILE A 882 -15.67 -2.49 29.52
CA ILE A 882 -15.47 -1.42 28.54
C ILE A 882 -14.26 -0.57 28.95
N THR A 883 -13.35 -0.35 28.01
CA THR A 883 -12.12 0.44 28.15
C THR A 883 -12.07 1.66 27.23
N GLY A 884 -13.03 1.78 26.31
CA GLY A 884 -13.12 2.87 25.34
C GLY A 884 -14.10 2.55 24.22
N LEU A 885 -13.87 3.11 23.04
CA LEU A 885 -14.59 2.79 21.81
C LEU A 885 -13.66 2.80 20.59
N VAL A 886 -14.10 2.14 19.52
CA VAL A 886 -13.60 2.36 18.16
C VAL A 886 -14.75 2.88 17.30
N GLY A 887 -14.46 3.91 16.51
CA GLY A 887 -15.36 4.50 15.53
C GLY A 887 -14.80 4.39 14.13
N VAL A 888 -15.69 4.20 13.16
CA VAL A 888 -15.44 4.22 11.73
C VAL A 888 -16.42 5.20 11.11
N SER A 889 -15.92 6.30 10.54
CA SER A 889 -16.72 7.36 9.92
C SER A 889 -16.37 7.50 8.44
N ARG A 890 -17.34 7.21 7.58
CA ARG A 890 -17.21 7.32 6.13
C ARG A 890 -17.70 8.68 5.66
N ASP A 891 -16.89 9.43 4.91
CA ASP A 891 -17.35 10.63 4.22
C ASP A 891 -18.39 10.27 3.15
N ILE A 892 -19.60 10.82 3.29
CA ILE A 892 -20.72 10.72 2.36
C ILE A 892 -21.15 12.10 1.82
N THR A 893 -20.32 13.13 1.99
CA THR A 893 -20.61 14.52 1.57
C THR A 893 -20.90 14.61 0.08
N ALA A 894 -20.06 13.99 -0.74
CA ALA A 894 -20.27 13.92 -2.18
C ALA A 894 -21.56 13.17 -2.56
N HIS A 895 -21.96 12.14 -1.79
CA HIS A 895 -23.23 11.43 -2.00
C HIS A 895 -24.43 12.34 -1.68
N LYS A 896 -24.42 13.05 -0.55
CA LYS A 896 -25.49 13.99 -0.17
C LYS A 896 -25.60 15.16 -1.15
N GLN A 897 -24.48 15.76 -1.55
CA GLN A 897 -24.46 16.81 -2.57
C GLN A 897 -25.03 16.31 -3.90
N THR A 898 -24.58 15.15 -4.39
CA THR A 898 -25.11 14.54 -5.62
C THR A 898 -26.61 14.22 -5.50
N GLU A 899 -27.09 13.76 -4.35
CA GLU A 899 -28.51 13.48 -4.10
C GLU A 899 -29.37 14.75 -4.17
N GLU A 900 -28.90 15.86 -3.61
CA GLU A 900 -29.60 17.15 -3.66
C GLU A 900 -29.53 17.79 -5.06
N GLU A 901 -28.38 17.74 -5.73
CA GLU A 901 -28.21 18.16 -7.14
C GLU A 901 -29.13 17.39 -8.08
N ILE A 902 -29.24 16.06 -7.91
CA ILE A 902 -30.13 15.21 -8.71
C ILE A 902 -31.59 15.58 -8.45
N ARG A 903 -32.00 15.76 -7.19
CA ARG A 903 -33.38 16.16 -6.83
C ARG A 903 -33.74 17.49 -7.49
N ALA A 904 -32.90 18.51 -7.33
CA ALA A 904 -33.08 19.81 -7.97
C ALA A 904 -33.12 19.69 -9.50
N SER A 905 -32.22 18.89 -10.09
CA SER A 905 -32.19 18.64 -11.53
C SER A 905 -33.51 18.04 -12.02
N LEU A 906 -34.03 17.03 -11.33
CA LEU A 906 -35.28 16.34 -11.69
C LEU A 906 -36.48 17.28 -11.65
N GLU A 907 -36.59 18.14 -10.63
CA GLU A 907 -37.68 19.09 -10.47
C GLU A 907 -37.71 20.13 -11.60
N GLU A 908 -36.58 20.77 -11.93
CA GLU A 908 -36.53 21.73 -13.05
C GLU A 908 -36.83 21.06 -14.39
N LYS A 909 -36.34 19.83 -14.62
CA LYS A 909 -36.57 19.09 -15.86
C LYS A 909 -38.04 18.75 -16.07
N THR A 910 -38.77 18.41 -15.01
CA THR A 910 -40.23 18.18 -15.11
C THR A 910 -41.02 19.46 -15.40
N VAL A 911 -40.57 20.62 -14.93
CA VAL A 911 -41.14 21.94 -15.30
C VAL A 911 -40.85 22.26 -16.77
N LEU A 912 -39.62 22.02 -17.23
CA LEU A 912 -39.19 22.34 -18.60
C LEU A 912 -39.90 21.45 -19.64
N LEU A 913 -40.12 20.17 -19.33
CA LEU A 913 -40.99 19.29 -20.14
C LEU A 913 -42.42 19.85 -20.25
N LYS A 914 -43.05 20.23 -19.12
CA LYS A 914 -44.41 20.81 -19.14
C LYS A 914 -44.49 22.06 -20.03
N GLU A 915 -43.50 22.94 -19.99
CA GLU A 915 -43.41 24.12 -20.87
C GLU A 915 -43.26 23.74 -22.35
N VAL A 916 -42.47 22.72 -22.69
CA VAL A 916 -42.38 22.20 -24.07
C VAL A 916 -43.74 21.69 -24.56
N HIS A 917 -44.49 20.96 -23.72
CA HIS A 917 -45.83 20.48 -24.11
C HIS A 917 -46.86 21.60 -24.22
N HIS A 918 -46.78 22.64 -23.38
CA HIS A 918 -47.56 23.87 -23.56
C HIS A 918 -47.25 24.57 -24.90
N ARG A 919 -45.97 24.61 -25.33
CA ARG A 919 -45.56 25.17 -26.63
C ARG A 919 -46.04 24.32 -27.81
N VAL A 920 -45.93 22.99 -27.73
CA VAL A 920 -46.47 22.08 -28.76
C VAL A 920 -47.98 22.29 -28.90
N LYS A 921 -48.74 22.32 -27.80
CA LYS A 921 -50.17 22.65 -27.81
C LYS A 921 -50.45 23.99 -28.50
N ASN A 922 -49.72 25.05 -28.14
CA ASN A 922 -49.92 26.38 -28.73
C ASN A 922 -49.62 26.41 -30.24
N ASN A 923 -48.58 25.71 -30.70
CA ASN A 923 -48.26 25.59 -32.12
C ASN A 923 -49.34 24.81 -32.89
N LEU A 924 -49.83 23.69 -32.35
CA LEU A 924 -50.96 22.95 -32.93
C LEU A 924 -52.23 23.81 -32.97
N GLN A 925 -52.46 24.67 -31.97
CA GLN A 925 -53.58 25.61 -31.95
C GLN A 925 -53.48 26.70 -33.03
N ILE A 926 -52.27 27.17 -33.36
CA ILE A 926 -52.02 28.08 -34.50
C ILE A 926 -52.36 27.37 -35.83
N VAL A 927 -51.91 26.11 -36.00
CA VAL A 927 -52.22 25.30 -37.18
C VAL A 927 -53.74 25.13 -37.34
N ILE A 928 -54.46 24.77 -36.27
CA ILE A 928 -55.93 24.66 -36.26
C ILE A 928 -56.58 25.99 -36.68
N SER A 929 -56.08 27.13 -36.19
CA SER A 929 -56.60 28.46 -36.54
C SER A 929 -56.41 28.79 -38.02
N LEU A 930 -55.23 28.51 -38.58
CA LEU A 930 -54.96 28.66 -40.02
C LEU A 930 -55.88 27.77 -40.87
N MET A 931 -56.09 26.52 -40.46
CA MET A 931 -56.98 25.59 -41.18
C MET A 931 -58.44 26.04 -41.15
N ASN A 932 -58.93 26.56 -40.02
CA ASN A 932 -60.28 27.15 -39.93
C ASN A 932 -60.42 28.38 -40.84
N LEU A 933 -59.42 29.25 -40.91
CA LEU A 933 -59.42 30.41 -41.82
C LEU A 933 -59.43 30.00 -43.30
N GLN A 934 -58.76 28.91 -43.67
CA GLN A 934 -58.84 28.34 -45.02
C GLN A 934 -60.19 27.67 -45.28
N ALA A 935 -60.77 26.98 -44.29
CA ALA A 935 -62.09 26.38 -44.40
C ALA A 935 -63.17 27.45 -44.66
N VAL A 936 -63.16 28.58 -43.94
CA VAL A 936 -64.10 29.70 -44.18
C VAL A 936 -63.97 30.31 -45.59
N ARG A 937 -62.81 30.15 -46.25
CA ARG A 937 -62.55 30.70 -47.59
C ARG A 937 -62.86 29.74 -48.74
N THR A 938 -62.95 28.43 -48.51
CA THR A 938 -63.27 27.48 -49.58
C THR A 938 -64.77 27.36 -49.82
N LYS A 939 -65.17 27.31 -51.11
CA LYS A 939 -66.55 27.01 -51.54
C LYS A 939 -66.74 25.53 -51.93
N ASN A 940 -65.66 24.75 -51.96
CA ASN A 940 -65.72 23.32 -52.25
C ASN A 940 -66.02 22.56 -50.95
N THR A 941 -67.20 21.93 -50.88
CA THR A 941 -67.67 21.19 -49.71
C THR A 941 -66.76 20.02 -49.34
N ALA A 942 -66.24 19.26 -50.30
CA ALA A 942 -65.30 18.16 -50.02
C ALA A 942 -63.96 18.68 -49.43
N ALA A 943 -63.50 19.86 -49.86
CA ALA A 943 -62.32 20.49 -49.29
C ALA A 943 -62.59 21.09 -47.90
N LEU A 944 -63.79 21.63 -47.67
CA LEU A 944 -64.26 22.09 -46.36
C LEU A 944 -64.25 20.94 -45.34
N ASP A 945 -64.91 19.83 -45.69
CA ASP A 945 -65.01 18.64 -44.85
C ASP A 945 -63.62 18.06 -44.54
N THR A 946 -62.73 18.00 -45.53
CA THR A 946 -61.33 17.54 -45.35
C THR A 946 -60.53 18.44 -44.42
N LEU A 947 -60.67 19.77 -44.53
CA LEU A 947 -59.98 20.72 -43.67
C LEU A 947 -60.53 20.68 -42.23
N GLN A 948 -61.84 20.53 -42.05
CA GLN A 948 -62.47 20.35 -40.74
C GLN A 948 -62.07 19.03 -40.09
N GLU A 949 -62.04 17.93 -40.85
CA GLU A 949 -61.57 16.62 -40.38
C GLU A 949 -60.11 16.68 -39.90
N THR A 950 -59.23 17.27 -40.71
CA THR A 950 -57.81 17.34 -40.38
C THR A 950 -57.58 18.31 -39.21
N GLY A 951 -58.31 19.43 -39.13
CA GLY A 951 -58.30 20.32 -37.98
C GLY A 951 -58.80 19.67 -36.68
N ASN A 952 -59.80 18.79 -36.76
CA ASN A 952 -60.27 17.99 -35.62
C ASN A 952 -59.23 16.96 -35.18
N ARG A 953 -58.54 16.26 -36.10
CA ARG A 953 -57.41 15.36 -35.76
C ARG A 953 -56.29 16.09 -35.00
N VAL A 954 -55.85 17.25 -35.52
CA VAL A 954 -54.82 18.08 -34.87
C VAL A 954 -55.28 18.58 -33.50
N ARG A 955 -56.58 18.87 -33.33
CA ARG A 955 -57.15 19.26 -32.03
C ARG A 955 -57.18 18.11 -31.02
N SER A 956 -57.59 16.92 -31.44
CA SER A 956 -57.50 15.72 -30.60
C SER A 956 -56.06 15.48 -30.16
N MET A 957 -55.09 15.49 -31.09
CA MET A 957 -53.65 15.37 -30.78
C MET A 957 -53.17 16.40 -29.75
N ALA A 958 -53.57 17.67 -29.87
CA ALA A 958 -53.23 18.70 -28.90
C ALA A 958 -53.83 18.44 -27.50
N LEU A 959 -55.03 17.86 -27.43
CA LEU A 959 -55.67 17.46 -26.17
C LEU A 959 -55.03 16.21 -25.56
N LEU A 960 -54.55 15.25 -26.38
CA LEU A 960 -53.77 14.11 -25.90
C LEU A 960 -52.52 14.61 -25.15
N HIS A 961 -51.75 15.49 -25.80
CA HIS A 961 -50.55 16.09 -25.20
C HIS A 961 -50.83 16.88 -23.92
N GLU A 962 -51.94 17.63 -23.84
CA GLU A 962 -52.30 18.38 -22.63
C GLU A 962 -52.68 17.47 -21.45
N THR A 963 -53.44 16.41 -21.71
CA THR A 963 -54.00 15.56 -20.64
C THR A 963 -52.93 14.70 -20.00
N LEU A 964 -52.03 14.13 -20.82
CA LEU A 964 -50.98 13.21 -20.35
C LEU A 964 -49.96 13.91 -19.45
N TYR A 965 -49.53 15.13 -19.81
CA TYR A 965 -48.47 15.86 -19.10
C TYR A 965 -48.94 16.68 -17.89
N ARG A 966 -50.25 16.72 -17.63
CA ARG A 966 -50.80 17.17 -16.35
C ARG A 966 -50.77 16.08 -15.26
N SER A 967 -50.52 14.81 -15.61
CA SER A 967 -50.32 13.75 -14.62
C SER A 967 -49.15 14.06 -13.70
N GLN A 968 -49.28 13.75 -12.41
CA GLN A 968 -48.16 13.83 -11.45
C GLN A 968 -47.11 12.75 -11.69
N ASN A 969 -47.48 11.64 -12.34
CA ASN A 969 -46.58 10.54 -12.67
C ASN A 969 -46.64 10.27 -14.19
N LEU A 970 -45.52 10.50 -14.87
CA LEU A 970 -45.38 10.31 -16.33
C LEU A 970 -45.02 8.86 -16.70
N ALA A 971 -44.56 8.05 -15.74
CA ALA A 971 -44.23 6.64 -15.97
C ALA A 971 -45.46 5.72 -15.93
N HIS A 972 -46.55 6.17 -15.27
CA HIS A 972 -47.78 5.39 -15.11
C HIS A 972 -49.00 6.31 -15.32
N VAL A 973 -49.54 6.31 -16.54
CA VAL A 973 -50.73 7.09 -16.89
C VAL A 973 -51.98 6.25 -16.59
N ASN A 974 -52.92 6.79 -15.80
CA ASN A 974 -54.26 6.20 -15.65
C ASN A 974 -55.01 6.35 -16.97
N PHE A 975 -55.14 5.24 -17.71
CA PHE A 975 -55.61 5.25 -19.09
C PHE A 975 -57.13 5.40 -19.20
N ALA A 976 -57.90 4.97 -18.19
CA ALA A 976 -59.36 5.12 -18.16
C ALA A 976 -59.77 6.60 -18.24
N ASN A 977 -59.23 7.43 -17.34
CA ASN A 977 -59.47 8.87 -17.31
C ASN A 977 -59.10 9.56 -18.64
N TYR A 978 -58.08 9.05 -19.33
CA TYR A 978 -57.64 9.58 -20.61
C TYR A 978 -58.59 9.23 -21.77
N ILE A 979 -59.09 7.98 -21.84
CA ILE A 979 -60.10 7.57 -22.82
C ILE A 979 -61.38 8.38 -22.66
N GLU A 980 -61.88 8.55 -21.43
CA GLU A 980 -63.13 9.27 -21.16
C GLU A 980 -63.08 10.72 -21.67
N ASN A 981 -61.95 11.40 -21.50
CA ASN A 981 -61.73 12.76 -22.01
C ASN A 981 -61.74 12.84 -23.54
N ILE A 982 -61.11 11.89 -24.24
CA ILE A 982 -61.08 11.82 -25.71
C ILE A 982 -62.50 11.62 -26.26
N CYS A 983 -63.20 10.61 -25.77
CA CYS A 983 -64.56 10.29 -26.22
C CYS A 983 -65.52 11.46 -25.95
N SER A 984 -65.43 12.08 -24.76
CA SER A 984 -66.20 13.29 -24.43
C SER A 984 -65.91 14.46 -25.37
N HIS A 985 -64.67 14.66 -25.79
CA HIS A 985 -64.30 15.72 -26.73
C HIS A 985 -64.83 15.46 -28.15
N LEU A 986 -64.76 14.21 -28.62
CA LEU A 986 -65.26 13.80 -29.94
C LEU A 986 -66.78 13.99 -30.06
N PHE A 987 -67.54 13.50 -29.08
CA PHE A 987 -69.00 13.67 -29.07
C PHE A 987 -69.42 15.16 -29.06
N ARG A 988 -68.69 16.02 -28.33
CA ARG A 988 -68.91 17.48 -28.37
C ARG A 988 -68.55 18.09 -29.74
N SER A 989 -67.47 17.63 -30.36
CA SER A 989 -66.97 18.19 -31.63
C SER A 989 -67.83 17.82 -32.84
N TYR A 990 -68.47 16.65 -32.84
CA TYR A 990 -69.42 16.24 -33.88
C TYR A 990 -70.87 16.74 -33.65
N GLY A 991 -71.15 17.33 -32.49
CA GLY A 991 -72.29 18.21 -32.25
C GLY A 991 -73.65 17.60 -32.63
N PRO A 992 -74.46 18.22 -33.52
CA PRO A 992 -75.80 17.73 -33.87
C PRO A 992 -75.84 16.30 -34.42
N LYS A 993 -74.77 15.82 -35.09
CA LYS A 993 -74.69 14.44 -35.59
C LYS A 993 -74.53 13.41 -34.46
N ALA A 994 -73.92 13.79 -33.36
CA ALA A 994 -73.73 12.94 -32.17
C ALA A 994 -74.92 13.01 -31.19
N ALA A 995 -75.83 13.98 -31.32
CA ALA A 995 -76.88 14.25 -30.33
C ALA A 995 -77.89 13.10 -30.10
N GLN A 996 -78.02 12.17 -31.06
CA GLN A 996 -78.89 10.98 -30.94
C GLN A 996 -78.11 9.70 -30.61
N ILE A 997 -76.77 9.78 -30.51
CA ILE A 997 -75.88 8.64 -30.27
C ILE A 997 -75.43 8.67 -28.81
N LYS A 998 -75.49 7.53 -28.11
CA LYS A 998 -75.11 7.41 -26.70
C LYS A 998 -73.77 6.68 -26.54
N LEU A 999 -72.79 7.36 -25.97
CA LEU A 999 -71.55 6.74 -25.52
C LEU A 999 -71.81 5.82 -24.31
N ARG A 1000 -71.23 4.62 -24.31
CA ARG A 1000 -71.20 3.68 -23.18
C ARG A 1000 -69.74 3.32 -22.85
N PRO A 1001 -69.08 4.04 -21.93
CA PRO A 1001 -67.74 3.67 -21.48
C PRO A 1001 -67.80 2.52 -20.47
N ARG A 1002 -66.87 1.57 -20.57
CA ARG A 1002 -66.60 0.51 -19.59
C ARG A 1002 -65.09 0.41 -19.37
N LEU A 1003 -64.58 1.23 -18.46
CA LEU A 1003 -63.14 1.46 -18.34
C LEU A 1003 -62.65 0.97 -16.97
N GLU A 1004 -61.82 -0.06 -16.97
CA GLU A 1004 -61.03 -0.45 -15.79
C GLU A 1004 -59.83 0.50 -15.61
N GLU A 1005 -59.39 0.73 -14.38
CA GLU A 1005 -58.19 1.52 -14.12
C GLU A 1005 -56.94 0.73 -14.52
N VAL A 1006 -56.45 0.99 -15.72
CA VAL A 1006 -55.21 0.41 -16.26
C VAL A 1006 -54.13 1.47 -16.32
N ALA A 1007 -52.96 1.15 -15.77
CA ALA A 1007 -51.76 1.98 -15.87
C ALA A 1007 -50.92 1.54 -17.08
N ILE A 1008 -50.59 2.46 -17.98
CA ILE A 1008 -49.68 2.22 -19.12
C ILE A 1008 -48.66 3.34 -19.27
N ASP A 1009 -47.60 3.06 -20.03
CA ASP A 1009 -46.64 4.08 -20.43
C ASP A 1009 -47.24 5.11 -21.41
N LEU A 1010 -46.52 6.23 -21.53
CA LEU A 1010 -46.94 7.37 -22.32
C LEU A 1010 -47.09 7.08 -23.82
N ASP A 1011 -46.16 6.33 -24.41
CA ASP A 1011 -46.13 6.05 -25.85
C ASP A 1011 -47.30 5.16 -26.28
N ARG A 1012 -47.66 4.19 -25.43
CA ARG A 1012 -48.85 3.36 -25.59
C ARG A 1012 -50.12 4.17 -25.41
N ALA A 1013 -50.19 5.06 -24.40
CA ALA A 1013 -51.34 5.94 -24.20
C ALA A 1013 -51.59 6.88 -25.41
N VAL A 1014 -50.54 7.48 -25.98
CA VAL A 1014 -50.66 8.28 -27.22
C VAL A 1014 -51.18 7.43 -28.38
N SER A 1015 -50.58 6.25 -28.60
CA SER A 1015 -50.93 5.36 -29.71
C SER A 1015 -52.37 4.86 -29.62
N CYS A 1016 -52.81 4.39 -28.45
CA CYS A 1016 -54.19 3.99 -28.22
C CYS A 1016 -55.18 5.15 -28.29
N GLY A 1017 -54.79 6.35 -27.82
CA GLY A 1017 -55.63 7.55 -27.93
C GLY A 1017 -55.91 7.97 -29.38
N LEU A 1018 -54.92 7.82 -30.27
CA LEU A 1018 -55.08 8.03 -31.70
C LEU A 1018 -55.95 6.96 -32.37
N ILE A 1019 -55.79 5.69 -31.99
CA ILE A 1019 -56.66 4.59 -32.43
C ILE A 1019 -58.13 4.88 -32.07
N ILE A 1020 -58.40 5.22 -30.80
CA ILE A 1020 -59.76 5.54 -30.33
C ILE A 1020 -60.31 6.76 -31.07
N ASN A 1021 -59.47 7.78 -31.30
CA ASN A 1021 -59.86 8.96 -32.07
C ASN A 1021 -60.37 8.60 -33.47
N GLU A 1022 -59.64 7.78 -34.22
CA GLU A 1022 -60.06 7.36 -35.56
C GLU A 1022 -61.30 6.45 -35.52
N LEU A 1023 -61.32 5.42 -34.66
CA LEU A 1023 -62.42 4.45 -34.60
C LEU A 1023 -63.74 5.11 -34.17
N VAL A 1024 -63.74 5.91 -33.09
CA VAL A 1024 -64.94 6.62 -32.62
C VAL A 1024 -65.37 7.71 -33.60
N SER A 1025 -64.43 8.43 -34.22
CA SER A 1025 -64.73 9.39 -35.31
C SER A 1025 -65.42 8.70 -36.50
N ASN A 1026 -64.94 7.53 -36.91
CA ASN A 1026 -65.50 6.79 -38.04
C ASN A 1026 -66.90 6.25 -37.73
N ALA A 1027 -67.12 5.73 -36.52
CA ALA A 1027 -68.44 5.32 -36.05
C ALA A 1027 -69.43 6.51 -36.06
N LEU A 1028 -69.05 7.66 -35.49
CA LEU A 1028 -69.88 8.88 -35.48
C LEU A 1028 -70.21 9.44 -36.87
N LYS A 1029 -69.38 9.17 -37.89
CA LYS A 1029 -69.61 9.60 -39.28
C LYS A 1029 -70.44 8.61 -40.11
N HIS A 1030 -70.18 7.31 -39.96
CA HIS A 1030 -70.56 6.30 -40.95
C HIS A 1030 -71.51 5.22 -40.43
N ALA A 1031 -71.50 4.92 -39.12
CA ALA A 1031 -72.35 3.86 -38.57
C ALA A 1031 -73.84 4.24 -38.51
N PHE A 1032 -74.15 5.54 -38.42
CA PHE A 1032 -75.53 6.05 -38.19
C PHE A 1032 -75.99 7.03 -39.29
N PRO A 1033 -76.18 6.58 -40.53
CA PRO A 1033 -76.63 7.44 -41.63
C PRO A 1033 -78.03 8.01 -41.38
N GLY A 1034 -78.29 9.21 -41.91
CA GLY A 1034 -79.60 9.87 -41.81
C GLY A 1034 -79.98 10.41 -40.43
N GLY A 1035 -79.06 10.37 -39.45
CA GLY A 1035 -79.32 10.87 -38.09
C GLY A 1035 -80.12 9.91 -37.22
N GLN A 1036 -80.01 8.61 -37.48
CA GLN A 1036 -80.55 7.56 -36.60
C GLN A 1036 -79.83 7.57 -35.24
N GLY A 1037 -80.58 7.31 -34.17
CA GLY A 1037 -80.00 7.14 -32.84
C GLY A 1037 -79.42 5.73 -32.64
N GLY A 1038 -78.38 5.64 -31.81
CA GLY A 1038 -77.63 4.39 -31.57
C GLY A 1038 -76.65 4.51 -30.40
N HIS A 1039 -75.74 3.55 -30.29
CA HIS A 1039 -74.77 3.44 -29.22
C HIS A 1039 -73.35 3.22 -29.76
N ILE A 1040 -72.38 3.84 -29.10
CA ILE A 1040 -70.96 3.52 -29.26
C ILE A 1040 -70.46 3.07 -27.90
N GLU A 1041 -69.91 1.86 -27.83
CA GLU A 1041 -69.32 1.27 -26.64
C GLU A 1041 -67.79 1.36 -26.73
N VAL A 1042 -67.15 1.83 -25.66
CA VAL A 1042 -65.69 1.88 -25.54
C VAL A 1042 -65.32 1.19 -24.24
N GLU A 1043 -64.62 0.07 -24.37
CA GLU A 1043 -64.30 -0.84 -23.28
C GLU A 1043 -62.78 -0.98 -23.15
N LEU A 1044 -62.28 -0.88 -21.91
CA LEU A 1044 -60.88 -1.06 -21.55
C LEU A 1044 -60.85 -2.02 -20.35
N ARG A 1045 -60.16 -3.15 -20.49
CA ARG A 1045 -60.00 -4.14 -19.42
C ARG A 1045 -58.68 -4.89 -19.47
N THR A 1046 -58.30 -5.49 -18.34
CA THR A 1046 -57.09 -6.33 -18.25
C THR A 1046 -57.47 -7.81 -18.20
N THR A 1047 -56.70 -8.68 -18.85
CA THR A 1047 -56.88 -10.14 -18.78
C THR A 1047 -56.10 -10.75 -17.60
N PRO A 1048 -56.42 -11.99 -17.18
CA PRO A 1048 -55.62 -12.73 -16.20
C PRO A 1048 -54.17 -13.01 -16.62
N GLN A 1049 -53.79 -12.71 -17.87
CA GLN A 1049 -52.45 -12.86 -18.43
C GLN A 1049 -51.73 -11.51 -18.62
N GLU A 1050 -52.15 -10.46 -17.89
CA GLU A 1050 -51.61 -9.09 -17.98
C GLU A 1050 -51.70 -8.43 -19.37
N GLN A 1051 -52.60 -8.92 -20.24
CA GLN A 1051 -52.90 -8.26 -21.52
C GLN A 1051 -53.99 -7.22 -21.34
N ILE A 1052 -53.84 -6.09 -22.01
CA ILE A 1052 -54.81 -5.02 -22.09
C ILE A 1052 -55.66 -5.25 -23.33
N VAL A 1053 -56.98 -5.25 -23.14
CA VAL A 1053 -57.97 -5.32 -24.21
C VAL A 1053 -58.67 -3.97 -24.31
N LEU A 1054 -58.47 -3.31 -25.44
CA LEU A 1054 -59.18 -2.10 -25.85
C LEU A 1054 -60.19 -2.47 -26.93
N ARG A 1055 -61.47 -2.24 -26.67
CA ARG A 1055 -62.56 -2.54 -27.60
C ARG A 1055 -63.37 -1.29 -27.91
N VAL A 1056 -63.59 -1.03 -29.20
CA VAL A 1056 -64.46 0.06 -29.69
C VAL A 1056 -65.52 -0.55 -30.60
N ALA A 1057 -66.79 -0.34 -30.28
CA ALA A 1057 -67.92 -0.93 -30.98
C ALA A 1057 -69.05 0.06 -31.25
N ASP A 1058 -69.73 -0.09 -32.38
CA ASP A 1058 -71.00 0.58 -32.71
C ASP A 1058 -72.12 -0.44 -32.94
N ASP A 1059 -73.39 -0.03 -32.76
CA ASP A 1059 -74.59 -0.82 -33.09
C ASP A 1059 -75.27 -0.38 -34.40
N GLY A 1060 -74.51 0.26 -35.31
CA GLY A 1060 -75.00 0.88 -36.53
C GLY A 1060 -75.11 -0.06 -37.74
N VAL A 1061 -75.04 0.50 -38.95
CA VAL A 1061 -75.21 -0.24 -40.22
C VAL A 1061 -74.08 -1.22 -40.54
N GLY A 1062 -72.95 -1.13 -39.83
CA GLY A 1062 -71.78 -1.99 -40.03
C GLY A 1062 -70.97 -1.66 -41.29
N LEU A 1063 -69.87 -2.40 -41.51
CA LEU A 1063 -69.05 -2.30 -42.71
C LEU A 1063 -69.60 -3.18 -43.85
N PRO A 1064 -69.53 -2.73 -45.12
CA PRO A 1064 -70.00 -3.52 -46.26
C PRO A 1064 -69.37 -4.92 -46.32
N SER A 1065 -70.18 -5.93 -46.64
CA SER A 1065 -69.80 -7.35 -46.64
C SER A 1065 -68.71 -7.74 -47.65
N GLY A 1066 -68.37 -6.85 -48.59
CA GLY A 1066 -67.25 -7.02 -49.54
C GLY A 1066 -66.02 -6.14 -49.29
N LEU A 1067 -65.97 -5.39 -48.18
CA LEU A 1067 -64.83 -4.48 -47.89
C LEU A 1067 -63.68 -5.23 -47.17
N ASP A 1068 -62.57 -5.41 -47.88
CA ASP A 1068 -61.28 -5.77 -47.26
C ASP A 1068 -60.62 -4.53 -46.65
N ILE A 1069 -60.81 -4.40 -45.34
CA ILE A 1069 -60.27 -3.36 -44.47
C ILE A 1069 -58.73 -3.25 -44.52
N HIS A 1070 -58.01 -4.35 -44.75
CA HIS A 1070 -56.55 -4.37 -44.83
C HIS A 1070 -56.02 -3.82 -46.17
N GLN A 1071 -56.87 -3.75 -47.20
CA GLN A 1071 -56.54 -3.20 -48.51
C GLN A 1071 -57.23 -1.85 -48.80
N THR A 1072 -57.91 -1.24 -47.82
CA THR A 1072 -58.51 0.09 -48.03
C THR A 1072 -57.46 1.18 -48.19
N GLY A 1073 -57.56 1.95 -49.28
CA GLY A 1073 -56.71 3.14 -49.52
C GLY A 1073 -57.05 4.36 -48.65
N THR A 1074 -57.75 4.17 -47.53
CA THR A 1074 -58.17 5.25 -46.62
C THR A 1074 -57.18 5.41 -45.48
N LEU A 1075 -56.62 6.61 -45.35
CA LEU A 1075 -55.56 6.94 -44.38
C LEU A 1075 -55.88 6.54 -42.93
N GLY A 1076 -57.15 6.65 -42.50
CA GLY A 1076 -57.57 6.33 -41.15
C GLY A 1076 -57.45 4.84 -40.77
N HIS A 1077 -57.82 3.92 -41.67
CA HIS A 1077 -57.65 2.47 -41.41
C HIS A 1077 -56.17 2.08 -41.39
N GLN A 1078 -55.37 2.60 -42.33
CA GLN A 1078 -53.92 2.39 -42.36
C GLN A 1078 -53.25 2.87 -41.06
N LEU A 1079 -53.66 4.02 -40.53
CA LEU A 1079 -53.16 4.56 -39.27
C LEU A 1079 -53.48 3.64 -38.07
N VAL A 1080 -54.70 3.09 -38.00
CA VAL A 1080 -55.08 2.16 -36.92
C VAL A 1080 -54.17 0.91 -36.93
N PHE A 1081 -53.94 0.28 -38.08
CA PHE A 1081 -53.09 -0.91 -38.16
C PHE A 1081 -51.63 -0.62 -37.81
N MET A 1082 -51.03 0.47 -38.32
CA MET A 1082 -49.65 0.87 -37.97
C MET A 1082 -49.50 1.15 -36.46
N LEU A 1083 -50.52 1.73 -35.82
CA LEU A 1083 -50.49 2.00 -34.38
C LEU A 1083 -50.67 0.73 -33.55
N VAL A 1084 -51.49 -0.24 -33.99
CA VAL A 1084 -51.59 -1.56 -33.36
C VAL A 1084 -50.28 -2.33 -33.47
N GLU A 1085 -49.59 -2.25 -34.60
CA GLU A 1085 -48.25 -2.82 -34.79
C GLU A 1085 -47.21 -2.17 -33.86
N LYS A 1086 -47.23 -0.83 -33.70
CA LYS A 1086 -46.38 -0.11 -32.72
C LYS A 1086 -46.66 -0.54 -31.27
N LEU A 1087 -47.89 -0.95 -30.94
CA LEU A 1087 -48.25 -1.50 -29.62
C LEU A 1087 -47.80 -2.96 -29.45
N HIS A 1088 -47.24 -3.60 -30.48
CA HIS A 1088 -47.05 -5.05 -30.58
C HIS A 1088 -48.34 -5.84 -30.29
N GLY A 1089 -49.48 -5.27 -30.70
CA GLY A 1089 -50.81 -5.82 -30.46
C GLY A 1089 -51.37 -6.60 -31.62
N ALA A 1090 -52.43 -7.37 -31.35
CA ALA A 1090 -53.30 -7.96 -32.35
C ALA A 1090 -54.62 -7.17 -32.44
N VAL A 1091 -55.27 -7.18 -33.61
CA VAL A 1091 -56.60 -6.59 -33.81
C VAL A 1091 -57.55 -7.57 -34.50
N GLU A 1092 -58.70 -7.80 -33.87
CA GLU A 1092 -59.79 -8.64 -34.36
C GLU A 1092 -61.06 -7.81 -34.58
N ILE A 1093 -61.80 -8.06 -35.67
CA ILE A 1093 -62.92 -7.22 -36.10
C ILE A 1093 -64.15 -8.07 -36.36
N THR A 1094 -65.23 -7.79 -35.64
CA THR A 1094 -66.51 -8.50 -35.75
C THR A 1094 -67.60 -7.60 -36.37
N ARG A 1095 -68.59 -8.22 -37.04
CA ARG A 1095 -69.54 -7.53 -37.94
C ARG A 1095 -71.01 -7.98 -37.74
N ASP A 1096 -71.40 -8.36 -36.52
CA ASP A 1096 -72.71 -9.00 -36.27
C ASP A 1096 -73.89 -8.01 -36.23
N ARG A 1097 -73.71 -6.86 -35.60
CA ARG A 1097 -74.66 -5.73 -35.52
C ARG A 1097 -73.85 -4.44 -35.32
N GLY A 1098 -73.61 -3.69 -36.39
CA GLY A 1098 -72.57 -2.67 -36.42
C GLY A 1098 -71.17 -3.30 -36.57
N VAL A 1099 -70.12 -2.60 -36.14
CA VAL A 1099 -68.74 -3.10 -36.14
C VAL A 1099 -68.13 -3.00 -34.75
N ALA A 1100 -67.34 -4.00 -34.36
CA ALA A 1100 -66.51 -3.94 -33.15
C ALA A 1100 -65.05 -4.32 -33.45
N PHE A 1101 -64.13 -3.41 -33.11
CA PHE A 1101 -62.69 -3.60 -33.12
C PHE A 1101 -62.25 -4.03 -31.73
N HIS A 1102 -61.52 -5.13 -31.63
CA HIS A 1102 -60.92 -5.66 -30.41
C HIS A 1102 -59.40 -5.62 -30.57
N ILE A 1103 -58.72 -4.85 -29.73
CA ILE A 1103 -57.27 -4.63 -29.82
C ILE A 1103 -56.65 -5.14 -28.53
N THR A 1104 -55.74 -6.10 -28.64
CA THR A 1104 -55.12 -6.79 -27.49
C THR A 1104 -53.61 -6.61 -27.54
N PHE A 1105 -53.00 -6.09 -26.48
CA PHE A 1105 -51.56 -5.87 -26.35
C PHE A 1105 -51.10 -6.11 -24.91
N GLN A 1106 -49.80 -6.32 -24.69
CA GLN A 1106 -49.27 -6.58 -23.33
C GLN A 1106 -49.21 -5.30 -22.48
N ALA A 1107 -49.44 -5.38 -21.18
CA ALA A 1107 -49.34 -4.21 -20.29
C ALA A 1107 -47.89 -3.66 -20.19
N LYS A 1108 -46.89 -4.55 -20.21
CA LYS A 1108 -45.45 -4.22 -20.26
C LYS A 1108 -44.82 -4.80 -21.53
N GLN A 1109 -43.69 -4.26 -21.97
CA GLN A 1109 -42.78 -4.99 -22.86
C GLN A 1109 -42.03 -6.01 -21.99
N GLY A 1110 -41.85 -7.23 -22.47
CA GLY A 1110 -40.80 -8.08 -21.92
C GLY A 1110 -39.45 -7.51 -22.35
N GLU A 1111 -38.51 -7.39 -21.40
CA GLU A 1111 -37.12 -6.97 -21.67
C GLU A 1111 -36.36 -8.03 -22.48
#